data_AF-A0A182SFJ0-F1
#
_entry.id   AF-A0A182SFJ0-F1
#
_cell.length_a   1.000
_cell.length_b   1.000
_cell.length_c   1.000
_cell.angle_alpha   90.00
_cell.angle_beta   90.00
_cell.angle_gamma   90.00
#
_symmetry.space_group_name_H-M   'P 1'
#
loop_
_entity.id
_entity.type
_entity.pdbx_description
1 polymer ?
#
loop_
_entity_poly.entity_id
_entity_poly.type
_entity_poly.pdbx_seq_one_letter_code
_entity_poly.pdbx_strand_id
1 'polypeptide(L)'
;YQPWRLVGCGLLLLLILAHSTTGADLKERARAALLLEKPNGSASCKVQQPQPCPPSKFRSASGECNNFNHRFWGARGDAFIRLLQPDYADGRLKPRTSIGSHALPTPDFVVSQLQRSVDEKAIHPHITAMLPAWGQLLAYDLVQILSPNSRYRCCRNQTAADETQDDVVQCYVRMGEGCREYKRSIPSHDPANCEFHYRDQMNAASGFLDGSGLYGTTEKEITALRTFLNGKVDTAACLRCNEPGAIGALHTVLLKEHNRIADQLAKLNPEWSDTTLFYETRRIVMAQIQHITYNEFLPILLGSQITNNPDLRLENGGYFSGYSSANRAGIFAEVAVGAIPAFLTMLPPDMYNDSMSAEILLSSPAMQQTFIPDHASFNDEWTPISLAIQRGRDHGVPAYHKAINLCEKRFGKPFGSKLSFDDMQYFGLGQGKREVLENMYQDPEDIDLLIGGLMETPALGTVFGPTLSCLMAIQFANMRSSDRFWYENDLPPSSLTLPQLQAIRRVTLSGLLCETKDVSRAQPKAFIREDPYLNARLNCEQLGGLDVSAWRSEQDDVVEEYMQEEQPTPPEFEELNMELISSAINKAKTKLNERKRQEYEAWVRQGGIDAKSPDGTAASFSKANRNALIIANTSLFYELATNEIVNSLHTLRRRKRQVFDNNLGGFTSDDFSNALQSVDVNQFITGSISPINLEPQCENLEAPCDTTTPFRTLTAHCNNLRNPELGQSLTVFARLLPAAYDDGISQPRSLSVTGAPLPNPRSISSLIHPDISNLHTRYSLMGYYKEYNPTCNPSIVTEFATAAFRIGHSLLRPHIPRLSVQHQPIDPPLLLRDGFFRTDNFLQPGLVDEISRGLVATPMETLDQFITGEVTNHLFEDRRIPFSGFDLIALNIHRGRDHGVPSYNNYRALCNLKRAQTWEDLGREIPPEVIARLRRIYAHVDDIDLFPGGMSERPLQGGLVGPTFA
;
A
#
# COMPACT_ATOMS: atom_id res chain seq x y z
N TYR A 1 71.58 -2.23 23.55
CA TYR A 1 71.70 -1.87 24.97
C TYR A 1 70.70 -0.76 25.27
N GLN A 2 69.81 -0.99 26.24
CA GLN A 2 68.82 -0.06 26.85
C GLN A 2 69.47 1.29 27.31
N PRO A 3 68.75 2.35 27.80
CA PRO A 3 67.28 2.64 27.87
C PRO A 3 66.84 4.15 27.74
N TRP A 4 65.51 4.40 27.83
CA TRP A 4 64.74 5.55 28.41
C TRP A 4 64.04 6.65 27.54
N ARG A 5 62.71 6.70 27.75
CA ARG A 5 61.72 7.82 27.90
C ARG A 5 61.16 8.57 26.70
N LEU A 6 59.84 8.35 26.53
CA LEU A 6 58.70 9.22 26.13
C LEU A 6 57.81 8.32 25.26
N VAL A 7 56.65 7.82 25.70
CA VAL A 7 55.38 8.52 25.78
C VAL A 7 54.48 7.77 26.77
N GLY A 8 54.33 8.32 27.97
CA GLY A 8 53.30 7.93 28.93
C GLY A 8 52.24 9.03 28.98
N CYS A 9 51.21 8.93 28.14
CA CYS A 9 49.95 9.67 28.31
C CYS A 9 48.80 9.17 27.40
N GLY A 10 49.07 8.37 26.36
CA GLY A 10 48.04 7.92 25.41
C GLY A 10 47.28 6.64 25.80
N LEU A 11 47.87 5.72 26.57
CA LEU A 11 47.24 4.42 26.87
C LEU A 11 46.31 4.44 28.08
N LEU A 12 46.46 5.39 29.01
CA LEU A 12 45.56 5.48 30.17
C LEU A 12 44.19 6.05 29.79
N LEU A 13 44.10 6.90 28.76
CA LEU A 13 42.82 7.43 28.27
C LEU A 13 41.99 6.39 27.50
N LEU A 14 42.64 5.48 26.77
CA LEU A 14 41.96 4.38 26.07
C LEU A 14 41.51 3.26 27.02
N LEU A 15 42.24 3.01 28.12
CA LEU A 15 41.83 2.06 29.16
C LEU A 15 40.76 2.62 30.11
N ILE A 16 40.69 3.93 30.31
CA ILE A 16 39.61 4.59 31.09
C ILE A 16 38.31 4.70 30.26
N LEU A 17 38.38 4.79 28.93
CA LEU A 17 37.21 4.72 28.05
C LEU A 17 36.72 3.28 27.77
N ALA A 18 37.56 2.26 28.01
CA ALA A 18 37.19 0.85 27.86
C ALA A 18 36.60 0.20 29.13
N HIS A 19 36.50 0.94 30.25
CA HIS A 19 35.87 0.44 31.48
C HIS A 19 34.34 0.59 31.52
N SER A 20 33.69 1.12 30.47
CA SER A 20 32.23 1.06 30.34
C SER A 20 31.80 -0.32 29.83
N THR A 21 31.90 -1.34 30.69
CA THR A 21 31.18 -2.58 30.46
C THR A 21 29.68 -2.28 30.57
N THR A 22 29.02 -2.06 29.44
CA THR A 22 27.60 -1.66 29.34
C THR A 22 26.61 -2.68 29.94
N GLY A 23 27.07 -3.89 30.30
CA GLY A 23 26.30 -4.86 31.09
C GLY A 23 26.25 -4.58 32.60
N ALA A 24 27.15 -3.74 33.14
CA ALA A 24 27.13 -3.34 34.55
C ALA A 24 26.00 -2.32 34.86
N ASP A 25 25.61 -1.53 33.86
CA ASP A 25 24.66 -0.42 33.98
C ASP A 25 23.22 -0.89 34.29
N LEU A 26 22.70 -1.92 33.60
CA LEU A 26 21.34 -2.41 33.86
C LEU A 26 21.16 -2.95 35.29
N LYS A 27 22.18 -3.65 35.82
CA LYS A 27 22.16 -4.19 37.18
C LYS A 27 22.21 -3.08 38.22
N GLU A 28 22.98 -2.02 37.97
CA GLU A 28 23.03 -0.84 38.82
C GLU A 28 21.72 -0.05 38.79
N ARG A 29 21.13 0.17 37.60
CA ARG A 29 19.82 0.82 37.43
C ARG A 29 18.71 0.04 38.13
N ALA A 30 18.66 -1.28 37.95
CA ALA A 30 17.71 -2.16 38.63
C ALA A 30 17.86 -2.09 40.15
N ARG A 31 19.11 -2.09 40.66
CA ARG A 31 19.39 -1.95 42.09
C ARG A 31 18.96 -0.59 42.63
N ALA A 32 19.23 0.50 41.90
CA ALA A 32 18.83 1.85 42.27
C ALA A 32 17.30 2.00 42.32
N ALA A 33 16.59 1.49 41.31
CA ALA A 33 15.13 1.51 41.27
C ALA A 33 14.49 0.72 42.45
N LEU A 34 15.02 -0.46 42.76
CA LEU A 34 14.58 -1.26 43.92
C LEU A 34 14.85 -0.57 45.28
N LEU A 35 15.87 0.28 45.36
CA LEU A 35 16.13 1.09 46.56
C LEU A 35 15.19 2.29 46.68
N LEU A 36 14.83 2.92 45.55
CA LEU A 36 13.86 4.03 45.49
C LEU A 36 12.43 3.59 45.85
N GLU A 37 12.09 2.32 45.63
CA GLU A 37 10.82 1.75 46.05
C GLU A 37 10.62 1.79 47.59
N LYS A 38 11.71 1.84 48.38
CA LYS A 38 11.63 1.76 49.84
C LYS A 38 11.24 3.09 50.50
N PRO A 39 10.29 3.10 51.47
CA PRO A 39 9.80 4.34 52.10
C PRO A 39 10.85 5.15 52.89
N ASN A 40 11.93 4.51 53.38
CA ASN A 40 13.06 5.16 54.06
C ASN A 40 14.39 4.97 53.29
N GLY A 41 14.34 4.62 52.00
CA GLY A 41 15.53 4.37 51.20
C GLY A 41 16.34 5.64 50.98
N SER A 42 17.50 5.77 51.63
CA SER A 42 18.50 6.77 51.26
C SER A 42 19.18 6.37 49.94
N ALA A 43 18.45 6.44 48.84
CA ALA A 43 19.03 6.18 47.53
C ALA A 43 19.70 7.47 47.05
N SER A 44 21.04 7.47 46.98
CA SER A 44 21.75 8.41 46.13
C SER A 44 21.47 8.03 44.67
N CYS A 45 20.26 8.25 44.17
CA CYS A 45 20.02 8.27 42.75
C CYS A 45 20.82 9.46 42.21
N LYS A 46 21.98 9.17 41.62
CA LYS A 46 22.83 10.20 41.04
C LYS A 46 22.23 10.56 39.70
N VAL A 47 21.62 11.74 39.62
CA VAL A 47 21.21 12.33 38.33
C VAL A 47 22.42 12.27 37.41
N GLN A 48 22.30 11.50 36.33
CA GLN A 48 23.39 11.38 35.37
C GLN A 48 23.51 12.70 34.62
N GLN A 49 24.71 13.28 34.57
CA GLN A 49 24.92 14.49 33.78
C GLN A 49 24.68 14.18 32.29
N PRO A 50 24.04 15.10 31.55
CA PRO A 50 23.73 14.88 30.14
C PRO A 50 25.03 14.77 29.35
N GLN A 51 25.41 13.54 29.02
CA GLN A 51 26.47 13.27 28.06
C GLN A 51 25.91 13.47 26.65
N PRO A 52 26.57 14.29 25.81
CA PRO A 52 26.10 14.53 24.46
C PRO A 52 26.14 13.24 23.63
N CYS A 53 25.11 13.02 22.82
CA CYS A 53 25.04 11.89 21.91
C CYS A 53 25.95 12.13 20.69
N PRO A 54 26.86 11.21 20.35
CA PRO A 54 27.70 11.38 19.16
C PRO A 54 26.85 11.25 17.89
N PRO A 55 27.13 12.03 16.83
CA PRO A 55 26.52 11.81 15.52
C PRO A 55 26.99 10.45 14.99
N SER A 56 26.07 9.48 14.96
CA SER A 56 26.33 8.13 14.49
C SER A 56 25.36 7.75 13.38
N LYS A 57 25.90 7.12 12.33
CA LYS A 57 25.14 6.50 11.24
C LYS A 57 24.36 5.27 11.72
N PHE A 58 24.95 4.52 12.65
CA PHE A 58 24.41 3.26 13.14
C PHE A 58 23.79 3.41 14.52
N ARG A 59 22.77 2.60 14.79
CA ARG A 59 22.12 2.51 16.09
C ARG A 59 23.01 1.77 17.09
N SER A 60 23.03 2.24 18.33
CA SER A 60 23.65 1.55 19.46
C SER A 60 22.95 0.21 19.76
N ALA A 61 23.66 -0.76 20.35
CA ALA A 61 23.04 -2.02 20.76
C ALA A 61 21.91 -1.86 21.79
N SER A 62 22.01 -0.85 22.67
CA SER A 62 21.04 -0.60 23.74
C SER A 62 19.87 0.29 23.32
N GLY A 63 19.90 0.90 22.12
CA GLY A 63 18.92 1.90 21.69
C GLY A 63 19.16 3.32 22.26
N GLU A 64 20.20 3.52 23.07
CA GLU A 64 20.59 4.86 23.53
C GLU A 64 20.93 5.79 22.37
N CYS A 65 20.72 7.09 22.59
CA CYS A 65 20.99 8.15 21.60
C CYS A 65 20.15 8.06 20.31
N ASN A 66 19.00 7.38 20.39
CA ASN A 66 17.94 7.57 19.41
C ASN A 66 17.40 9.02 19.50
N ASN A 67 16.96 9.42 20.69
CA ASN A 67 16.56 10.78 20.98
C ASN A 67 17.75 11.60 21.51
N PHE A 68 18.05 12.72 20.85
CA PHE A 68 19.21 13.56 21.17
C PHE A 68 19.02 14.39 22.45
N ASN A 69 17.78 14.79 22.75
CA ASN A 69 17.44 15.57 23.94
C ASN A 69 17.33 14.66 25.18
N HIS A 70 16.88 13.43 24.98
CA HIS A 70 16.63 12.46 26.04
C HIS A 70 17.27 11.11 25.70
N ARG A 71 18.56 10.98 26.04
CA ARG A 71 19.41 9.83 25.68
C ARG A 71 18.81 8.45 25.95
N PHE A 72 18.08 8.30 27.07
CA PHE A 72 17.56 7.02 27.54
C PHE A 72 16.16 6.68 27.03
N TRP A 73 15.50 7.59 26.31
CA TRP A 73 14.13 7.35 25.87
C TRP A 73 14.06 6.19 24.87
N GLY A 74 13.36 5.12 25.26
CA GLY A 74 13.26 3.88 24.47
C GLY A 74 14.52 3.03 24.51
N ALA A 75 15.53 3.39 25.30
CA ALA A 75 16.72 2.57 25.48
C ALA A 75 16.43 1.40 26.45
N ARG A 76 17.27 0.38 26.37
CA ARG A 76 17.28 -0.71 27.35
C ARG A 76 17.40 -0.18 28.77
N GLY A 77 16.55 -0.68 29.65
CA GLY A 77 16.49 -0.28 31.05
C GLY A 77 15.56 0.91 31.32
N ASP A 78 15.00 1.53 30.28
CA ASP A 78 13.96 2.55 30.42
C ASP A 78 12.64 1.94 30.94
N ALA A 79 11.75 2.78 31.44
CA ALA A 79 10.43 2.37 31.90
C ALA A 79 9.50 2.06 30.70
N PHE A 80 8.57 1.12 30.88
CA PHE A 80 7.38 1.08 30.03
C PHE A 80 6.61 2.39 30.21
N ILE A 81 6.23 3.01 29.09
CA ILE A 81 5.41 4.23 29.10
C ILE A 81 3.95 3.85 29.32
N ARG A 82 3.10 4.82 29.65
CA ARG A 82 1.70 4.59 30.03
C ARG A 82 0.75 5.34 29.11
N LEU A 83 -0.30 4.65 28.64
CA LEU A 83 -1.45 5.30 27.98
C LEU A 83 -2.45 5.83 29.02
N LEU A 84 -2.59 5.10 30.12
CA LEU A 84 -3.56 5.37 31.17
C LEU A 84 -2.86 5.43 32.53
N GLN A 85 -3.47 6.13 33.49
CA GLN A 85 -3.02 6.11 34.89
C GLN A 85 -2.99 4.67 35.41
N PRO A 86 -1.90 4.23 36.06
CA PRO A 86 -1.76 2.84 36.52
C PRO A 86 -2.73 2.53 37.66
N ASP A 87 -3.21 1.28 37.69
CA ASP A 87 -4.27 0.81 38.57
C ASP A 87 -3.70 -0.09 39.68
N TYR A 88 -2.98 0.54 40.62
CA TYR A 88 -2.45 -0.12 41.80
C TYR A 88 -3.44 -0.07 42.97
N ALA A 89 -3.52 -1.14 43.77
CA ALA A 89 -4.48 -1.24 44.87
C ALA A 89 -4.27 -0.19 45.97
N ASP A 90 -3.03 0.28 46.15
CA ASP A 90 -2.66 1.40 47.03
C ASP A 90 -2.35 2.69 46.25
N GLY A 91 -2.66 2.73 44.96
CA GLY A 91 -2.35 3.82 44.04
C GLY A 91 -0.86 3.98 43.72
N ARG A 92 0.02 3.08 44.18
CA ARG A 92 1.47 3.27 44.06
C ARG A 92 2.28 2.02 43.73
N LEU A 93 2.13 0.96 44.52
CA LEU A 93 3.00 -0.22 44.49
C LEU A 93 2.23 -1.52 44.45
N LYS A 94 1.16 -1.68 45.23
CA LYS A 94 0.49 -2.98 45.42
C LYS A 94 -0.23 -3.40 44.13
N PRO A 95 0.04 -4.61 43.60
CA PRO A 95 -0.62 -5.14 42.41
C PRO A 95 -2.14 -4.97 42.45
N ARG A 96 -2.75 -4.85 41.27
CA ARG A 96 -4.19 -4.62 41.12
C ARG A 96 -5.02 -5.66 41.88
N THR A 97 -6.00 -5.19 42.65
CA THR A 97 -7.02 -6.02 43.31
C THR A 97 -8.40 -5.68 42.74
N SER A 98 -9.42 -6.45 43.11
CA SER A 98 -10.81 -6.15 42.71
C SER A 98 -11.23 -4.79 43.27
N ILE A 99 -12.13 -4.13 42.55
CA ILE A 99 -12.80 -2.89 42.98
C ILE A 99 -13.80 -3.17 44.13
N GLY A 100 -14.30 -4.40 44.24
CA GLY A 100 -15.22 -4.82 45.28
C GLY A 100 -14.53 -5.40 46.53
N SER A 101 -15.31 -6.04 47.40
CA SER A 101 -14.79 -6.76 48.58
C SER A 101 -14.31 -8.19 48.28
N HIS A 102 -14.34 -8.60 47.01
CA HIS A 102 -14.00 -9.95 46.58
C HIS A 102 -12.57 -10.01 46.02
N ALA A 103 -12.04 -11.21 45.81
CA ALA A 103 -10.73 -11.39 45.18
C ALA A 103 -10.87 -11.54 43.66
N LEU A 104 -9.92 -11.01 42.89
CA LEU A 104 -9.83 -11.28 41.45
C LEU A 104 -9.66 -12.80 41.22
N PRO A 105 -10.22 -13.36 40.13
CA PRO A 105 -10.05 -14.76 39.78
C PRO A 105 -8.56 -15.09 39.56
N THR A 106 -8.14 -16.31 39.90
CA THR A 106 -6.76 -16.72 39.64
C THR A 106 -6.49 -16.80 38.13
N PRO A 107 -5.29 -16.45 37.65
CA PRO A 107 -4.98 -16.50 36.22
C PRO A 107 -5.25 -17.86 35.58
N ASP A 108 -4.95 -18.97 36.27
CA ASP A 108 -5.22 -20.31 35.73
C ASP A 108 -6.71 -20.63 35.68
N PHE A 109 -7.49 -20.13 36.65
CA PHE A 109 -8.94 -20.30 36.60
C PHE A 109 -9.50 -19.61 35.36
N VAL A 110 -9.08 -18.37 35.09
CA VAL A 110 -9.47 -17.61 33.89
C VAL A 110 -9.08 -18.38 32.62
N VAL A 111 -7.83 -18.84 32.52
CA VAL A 111 -7.36 -19.63 31.36
C VAL A 111 -8.16 -20.92 31.19
N SER A 112 -8.42 -21.66 32.27
CA SER A 112 -9.18 -22.92 32.23
C SER A 112 -10.64 -22.73 31.79
N GLN A 113 -11.26 -21.60 32.14
CA GLN A 113 -12.61 -21.26 31.69
C GLN A 113 -12.61 -20.89 30.20
N LEU A 114 -11.62 -20.12 29.75
CA LEU A 114 -11.46 -19.78 28.33
C LEU A 114 -11.26 -21.04 27.48
N GLN A 115 -10.39 -21.95 27.90
CA GLN A 115 -10.13 -23.22 27.21
C GLN A 115 -11.40 -24.05 27.02
N ARG A 116 -12.26 -24.14 28.06
CA ARG A 116 -13.54 -24.89 27.98
C ARG A 116 -14.58 -24.25 27.07
N SER A 117 -14.43 -22.95 26.79
CA SER A 117 -15.40 -22.18 26.01
C SER A 117 -15.13 -22.16 24.51
N VAL A 118 -14.01 -22.74 24.06
CA VAL A 118 -13.51 -22.63 22.68
C VAL A 118 -13.40 -24.01 22.03
N ASP A 119 -13.74 -24.09 20.75
CA ASP A 119 -13.54 -25.29 19.93
C ASP A 119 -12.04 -25.45 19.60
N GLU A 120 -11.44 -26.56 20.01
CA GLU A 120 -10.03 -26.88 19.80
C GLU A 120 -9.64 -26.98 18.31
N LYS A 121 -10.62 -27.08 17.39
CA LYS A 121 -10.41 -27.16 15.94
C LYS A 121 -10.68 -25.84 15.20
N ALA A 122 -10.92 -24.75 15.91
CA ALA A 122 -11.22 -23.45 15.32
C ALA A 122 -9.99 -22.83 14.61
N ILE A 123 -9.84 -23.13 13.32
CA ILE A 123 -8.81 -22.58 12.45
C ILE A 123 -9.26 -21.28 11.78
N HIS A 124 -8.35 -20.32 11.62
CA HIS A 124 -8.63 -19.08 10.92
C HIS A 124 -8.76 -19.34 9.40
N PRO A 125 -9.85 -18.90 8.74
CA PRO A 125 -10.11 -19.21 7.33
C PRO A 125 -9.17 -18.52 6.33
N HIS A 126 -8.48 -17.45 6.72
CA HIS A 126 -7.77 -16.57 5.79
C HIS A 126 -6.33 -16.22 6.20
N ILE A 127 -5.90 -16.56 7.42
CA ILE A 127 -4.60 -16.15 7.97
C ILE A 127 -3.71 -17.36 8.23
N THR A 128 -2.43 -17.24 7.87
CA THR A 128 -1.41 -18.27 8.10
C THR A 128 -0.80 -18.16 9.51
N ALA A 129 -0.22 -19.25 10.02
CA ALA A 129 0.56 -19.25 11.25
C ALA A 129 1.79 -18.31 11.22
N MET A 130 2.22 -17.87 10.03
CA MET A 130 3.23 -16.82 9.87
C MET A 130 2.86 -15.51 10.59
N LEU A 131 1.58 -15.14 10.65
CA LEU A 131 1.16 -13.88 11.28
C LEU A 131 1.46 -13.87 12.79
N PRO A 132 0.95 -14.81 13.61
CA PRO A 132 1.28 -14.81 15.03
C PRO A 132 2.76 -15.12 15.32
N ALA A 133 3.44 -15.87 14.46
CA ALA A 133 4.88 -16.07 14.54
C ALA A 133 5.65 -14.74 14.38
N TRP A 134 5.25 -13.90 13.42
CA TRP A 134 5.81 -12.56 13.25
C TRP A 134 5.46 -11.65 14.43
N GLY A 135 4.23 -11.71 14.94
CA GLY A 135 3.85 -11.00 16.17
C GLY A 135 4.75 -11.35 17.37
N GLN A 136 5.13 -12.62 17.50
CA GLN A 136 6.05 -13.09 18.53
C GLN A 136 7.50 -12.65 18.28
N LEU A 137 7.96 -12.61 17.02
CA LEU A 137 9.25 -12.03 16.65
C LEU A 137 9.33 -10.55 17.10
N LEU A 138 8.30 -9.75 16.81
CA LEU A 138 8.23 -8.35 17.23
C LEU A 138 8.18 -8.23 18.76
N ALA A 139 7.48 -9.14 19.45
CA ALA A 139 7.44 -9.17 20.92
C ALA A 139 8.84 -9.29 21.53
N TYR A 140 9.69 -10.16 20.99
CA TYR A 140 11.06 -10.35 21.48
C TYR A 140 12.00 -9.20 21.14
N ASP A 141 11.70 -8.43 20.09
CA ASP A 141 12.44 -7.22 19.77
C ASP A 141 12.10 -6.07 20.72
N LEU A 142 10.82 -5.95 21.07
CA LEU A 142 10.29 -4.77 21.76
C LEU A 142 10.19 -4.91 23.28
N VAL A 143 10.02 -6.13 23.81
CA VAL A 143 9.63 -6.35 25.20
C VAL A 143 10.51 -7.41 25.88
N GLN A 144 11.20 -7.01 26.95
CA GLN A 144 11.84 -7.95 27.86
C GLN A 144 11.58 -7.54 29.32
N ILE A 145 10.79 -8.35 30.03
CA ILE A 145 10.41 -8.12 31.43
C ILE A 145 11.29 -8.98 32.33
N LEU A 146 12.03 -8.34 33.25
CA LEU A 146 12.93 -9.01 34.18
C LEU A 146 12.34 -9.09 35.60
N SER A 147 12.70 -10.15 36.33
CA SER A 147 12.40 -10.31 37.76
C SER A 147 13.70 -10.41 38.58
N PRO A 148 13.72 -10.03 39.87
CA PRO A 148 14.90 -10.10 40.72
C PRO A 148 15.49 -11.51 40.83
N ASN A 149 16.79 -11.64 40.60
CA ASN A 149 17.52 -12.89 40.77
C ASN A 149 17.91 -13.09 42.25
N SER A 150 16.96 -13.54 43.08
CA SER A 150 17.22 -13.94 44.46
C SER A 150 17.05 -15.45 44.66
N ARG A 151 17.78 -16.03 45.64
CA ARG A 151 17.63 -17.46 45.99
C ARG A 151 16.34 -17.77 46.74
N TYR A 152 15.63 -16.73 47.18
CA TYR A 152 14.35 -16.84 47.87
C TYR A 152 13.28 -17.42 46.94
N ARG A 153 12.41 -18.29 47.48
CA ARG A 153 11.28 -18.91 46.77
C ARG A 153 9.98 -18.43 47.42
N CYS A 154 9.06 -17.91 46.63
CA CYS A 154 7.79 -17.35 47.09
C CYS A 154 6.83 -18.43 47.58
N CYS A 155 6.91 -19.67 47.09
CA CYS A 155 6.00 -20.77 47.41
C CYS A 155 6.58 -21.78 48.42
N ARG A 156 7.20 -21.29 49.52
CA ARG A 156 7.83 -22.16 50.54
C ARG A 156 7.08 -22.11 51.88
N ASN A 157 6.97 -23.26 52.56
CA ASN A 157 6.49 -23.33 53.95
C ASN A 157 7.54 -22.75 54.91
N GLN A 158 7.14 -21.81 55.76
CA GLN A 158 7.98 -20.98 56.66
C GLN A 158 8.85 -21.77 57.66
N THR A 159 10.06 -22.21 57.29
CA THR A 159 11.01 -22.80 58.27
C THR A 159 12.48 -22.36 58.15
N ALA A 160 12.81 -21.31 57.39
CA ALA A 160 14.20 -20.82 57.33
C ALA A 160 14.35 -19.43 57.98
N ALA A 161 15.05 -19.39 59.12
CA ALA A 161 15.34 -18.19 59.91
C ALA A 161 16.44 -17.27 59.31
N ASP A 162 16.64 -17.30 57.99
CA ASP A 162 17.75 -16.63 57.30
C ASP A 162 17.27 -15.79 56.10
N GLU A 163 16.12 -15.14 56.28
CA GLU A 163 15.41 -14.42 55.22
C GLU A 163 15.50 -12.91 55.46
N THR A 164 15.95 -12.17 54.45
CA THR A 164 15.89 -10.71 54.49
C THR A 164 14.44 -10.27 54.21
N GLN A 165 13.89 -9.38 55.04
CA GLN A 165 12.52 -8.83 54.90
C GLN A 165 12.23 -8.31 53.48
N ASP A 166 13.27 -7.87 52.76
CA ASP A 166 13.19 -7.32 51.41
C ASP A 166 12.79 -8.35 50.32
N ASP A 167 13.22 -9.61 50.44
CA ASP A 167 12.90 -10.66 49.45
C ASP A 167 11.44 -11.10 49.52
N VAL A 168 10.85 -11.10 50.72
CA VAL A 168 9.44 -11.46 50.97
C VAL A 168 8.48 -10.44 50.35
N VAL A 169 8.85 -9.15 50.35
CA VAL A 169 8.02 -8.06 49.82
C VAL A 169 7.87 -8.13 48.29
N GLN A 170 8.77 -8.82 47.58
CA GLN A 170 8.71 -8.96 46.12
C GLN A 170 7.90 -10.19 45.67
N CYS A 171 7.32 -10.95 46.60
CA CYS A 171 6.44 -12.09 46.34
C CYS A 171 4.97 -11.71 46.53
N TYR A 172 4.18 -11.80 45.47
CA TYR A 172 2.73 -11.50 45.48
C TYR A 172 1.94 -12.69 44.89
N VAL A 173 2.07 -13.84 45.53
CA VAL A 173 1.39 -15.11 45.18
C VAL A 173 0.58 -15.63 46.36
N ARG A 174 -0.45 -16.43 46.09
CA ARG A 174 -1.31 -17.01 47.13
C ARG A 174 -0.53 -18.11 47.85
N MET A 175 -0.28 -17.93 49.15
CA MET A 175 0.36 -18.93 50.01
C MET A 175 -0.57 -20.16 50.21
N GLY A 176 -0.02 -21.38 50.15
CA GLY A 176 -0.75 -22.63 50.39
C GLY A 176 -0.61 -23.69 49.28
N GLU A 177 -1.40 -24.78 49.37
CA GLU A 177 -1.47 -25.80 48.30
C GLU A 177 -1.99 -25.16 47.00
N GLY A 178 -1.19 -25.20 45.93
CA GLY A 178 -1.48 -24.56 44.64
C GLY A 178 -0.79 -23.20 44.38
N CYS A 179 0.20 -22.80 45.19
CA CYS A 179 1.05 -21.65 44.92
C CYS A 179 1.94 -21.88 43.68
N ARG A 180 2.07 -20.87 42.81
CA ARG A 180 3.01 -20.85 41.68
C ARG A 180 4.04 -19.75 41.88
N GLU A 181 5.32 -20.02 41.64
CA GLU A 181 6.40 -19.07 41.89
C GLU A 181 6.26 -17.85 40.98
N TYR A 182 6.16 -16.67 41.59
CA TYR A 182 6.15 -15.42 40.85
C TYR A 182 6.76 -14.30 41.69
N LYS A 183 7.82 -13.71 41.13
CA LYS A 183 8.47 -12.52 41.67
C LYS A 183 8.10 -11.34 40.80
N ARG A 184 7.75 -10.23 41.47
CA ARG A 184 7.38 -8.99 40.81
C ARG A 184 8.46 -8.50 39.85
N SER A 185 8.01 -7.83 38.80
CA SER A 185 8.88 -7.30 37.75
C SER A 185 9.73 -6.15 38.28
N ILE A 186 10.99 -6.06 37.83
CA ILE A 186 11.93 -5.02 38.26
C ILE A 186 11.39 -3.64 37.86
N PRO A 187 11.31 -2.66 38.79
CA PRO A 187 10.90 -1.31 38.44
C PRO A 187 12.02 -0.52 37.75
N SER A 188 11.65 0.56 37.07
CA SER A 188 12.58 1.56 36.56
C SER A 188 12.29 2.92 37.20
N HIS A 189 13.17 3.89 36.94
CA HIS A 189 13.03 5.29 37.32
C HIS A 189 13.58 6.14 36.18
N ASP A 190 13.10 7.37 36.04
CA ASP A 190 13.67 8.30 35.07
C ASP A 190 15.07 8.75 35.54
N PRO A 191 16.14 8.47 34.76
CA PRO A 191 17.51 8.83 35.13
C PRO A 191 17.77 10.35 35.23
N ALA A 192 16.91 11.17 34.63
CA ALA A 192 17.08 12.62 34.57
C ALA A 192 16.62 13.35 35.84
N ASN A 193 15.61 12.84 36.53
CA ASN A 193 15.01 13.48 37.71
C ASN A 193 14.95 12.57 38.95
N CYS A 194 15.23 11.26 38.81
CA CYS A 194 15.19 10.30 39.91
C CYS A 194 13.83 10.24 40.64
N GLU A 195 12.74 10.64 39.98
CA GLU A 195 11.40 10.63 40.58
C GLU A 195 10.80 9.22 40.54
N PHE A 196 10.18 8.81 41.65
CA PHE A 196 9.51 7.52 41.80
C PHE A 196 8.08 7.74 42.34
N HIS A 197 7.17 8.10 41.43
CA HIS A 197 5.76 8.37 41.77
C HIS A 197 5.04 7.07 42.11
N TYR A 198 4.93 6.19 41.12
CA TYR A 198 4.35 4.84 41.20
C TYR A 198 5.32 3.83 40.56
N ARG A 199 5.07 2.54 40.77
CA ARG A 199 5.96 1.47 40.29
C ARG A 199 5.84 1.28 38.77
N ASP A 200 6.68 1.94 37.98
CA ASP A 200 6.80 1.60 36.56
C ASP A 200 7.84 0.50 36.32
N GLN A 201 7.51 -0.46 35.46
CA GLN A 201 8.37 -1.60 35.20
C GLN A 201 9.43 -1.28 34.15
N MET A 202 10.59 -1.89 34.31
CA MET A 202 11.71 -1.76 33.40
C MET A 202 11.50 -2.62 32.15
N ASN A 203 11.73 -2.03 30.98
CA ASN A 203 11.91 -2.78 29.75
C ASN A 203 13.41 -3.05 29.55
N ALA A 204 13.81 -4.32 29.53
CA ALA A 204 15.19 -4.72 29.27
C ALA A 204 15.50 -4.93 27.79
N ALA A 205 14.52 -4.79 26.90
CA ALA A 205 14.68 -4.72 25.45
C ALA A 205 14.86 -3.27 24.98
N SER A 206 15.24 -3.08 23.72
CA SER A 206 15.12 -1.76 23.10
C SER A 206 13.62 -1.47 22.83
N GLY A 207 13.21 -0.21 22.89
CA GLY A 207 11.84 0.21 22.59
C GLY A 207 11.57 0.43 21.10
N PHE A 208 12.42 -0.08 20.22
CA PHE A 208 12.40 0.20 18.77
C PHE A 208 12.38 -1.09 17.97
N LEU A 209 11.80 -1.06 16.76
CA LEU A 209 11.95 -2.15 15.80
C LEU A 209 13.33 -2.09 15.15
N ASP A 210 14.33 -2.63 15.84
CA ASP A 210 15.73 -2.58 15.45
C ASP A 210 16.41 -3.95 15.43
N GLY A 211 15.63 -5.03 15.51
CA GLY A 211 16.16 -6.39 15.48
C GLY A 211 17.09 -6.69 16.66
N SER A 212 16.99 -5.96 17.77
CA SER A 212 17.67 -6.31 19.02
C SER A 212 17.29 -7.70 19.53
N GLY A 213 16.08 -8.18 19.23
CA GLY A 213 15.68 -9.57 19.45
C GLY A 213 16.52 -10.60 18.67
N LEU A 214 17.07 -10.17 17.52
CA LEU A 214 17.89 -10.98 16.60
C LEU A 214 19.40 -10.86 16.89
N TYR A 215 19.89 -9.62 17.04
CA TYR A 215 21.32 -9.32 17.17
C TYR A 215 21.79 -9.23 18.64
N GLY A 216 20.87 -9.09 19.58
CA GLY A 216 21.16 -8.79 20.98
C GLY A 216 21.04 -7.30 21.32
N THR A 217 20.98 -7.03 22.62
CA THR A 217 20.79 -5.68 23.21
C THR A 217 22.07 -5.13 23.84
N THR A 218 23.19 -5.87 23.72
CA THR A 218 24.51 -5.45 24.19
C THR A 218 25.56 -5.65 23.11
N GLU A 219 26.60 -4.83 23.14
CA GLU A 219 27.79 -5.01 22.29
C GLU A 219 28.44 -6.38 22.49
N LYS A 220 28.36 -6.95 23.71
CA LYS A 220 28.89 -8.29 24.00
C LYS A 220 28.10 -9.38 23.28
N GLU A 221 26.78 -9.31 23.28
CA GLU A 221 25.91 -10.24 22.55
C GLU A 221 26.13 -10.13 21.04
N ILE A 222 26.17 -8.90 20.51
CA ILE A 222 26.47 -8.64 19.09
C ILE A 222 27.84 -9.21 18.70
N THR A 223 28.87 -8.95 19.51
CA THR A 223 30.24 -9.45 19.29
C THR A 223 30.28 -10.97 19.33
N ALA A 224 29.53 -11.61 20.24
CA ALA A 224 29.47 -13.07 20.35
C ALA A 224 28.75 -13.73 19.16
N LEU A 225 27.84 -13.02 18.50
CA LEU A 225 27.12 -13.50 17.32
C LEU A 225 27.95 -13.37 16.03
N ARG A 226 28.96 -12.49 15.99
CA ARG A 226 29.75 -12.21 14.78
C ARG A 226 30.81 -13.28 14.51
N THR A 227 31.01 -13.60 13.24
CA THR A 227 32.14 -14.43 12.79
C THR A 227 33.41 -13.62 12.52
N PHE A 228 33.27 -12.29 12.41
CA PHE A 228 34.33 -11.35 11.99
C PHE A 228 34.90 -11.65 10.60
N LEU A 229 34.11 -12.29 9.74
CA LEU A 229 34.43 -12.60 8.36
C LEU A 229 33.36 -12.03 7.44
N ASN A 230 33.72 -11.08 6.59
CA ASN A 230 32.84 -10.42 5.60
C ASN A 230 31.53 -9.86 6.20
N GLY A 231 31.55 -9.44 7.46
CA GLY A 231 30.38 -8.90 8.16
C GLY A 231 29.35 -9.96 8.58
N LYS A 232 29.68 -11.25 8.52
CA LYS A 232 28.74 -12.35 8.79
C LYS A 232 28.49 -12.62 10.27
N VAL A 233 27.42 -13.36 10.51
CA VAL A 233 26.97 -13.87 11.82
C VAL A 233 26.95 -15.39 11.84
N ASP A 234 27.23 -15.95 13.02
CA ASP A 234 27.13 -17.38 13.29
C ASP A 234 25.70 -17.73 13.74
N THR A 235 24.96 -18.39 12.85
CA THR A 235 23.59 -18.85 13.15
C THR A 235 23.55 -19.88 14.28
N ALA A 236 24.65 -20.61 14.55
CA ALA A 236 24.70 -21.57 15.65
C ALA A 236 24.92 -20.90 17.02
N ALA A 237 25.55 -19.72 17.04
CA ALA A 237 25.72 -18.91 18.25
C ALA A 237 24.42 -18.18 18.68
N CYS A 238 23.42 -18.14 17.81
CA CYS A 238 22.11 -17.56 18.08
C CYS A 238 21.32 -18.38 19.11
N LEU A 239 21.15 -17.83 20.31
CA LEU A 239 20.44 -18.49 21.41
C LEU A 239 18.99 -18.85 21.05
N ARG A 240 18.29 -17.97 20.32
CA ARG A 240 16.88 -18.14 19.95
C ARG A 240 16.66 -19.03 18.74
N CYS A 241 17.68 -19.24 17.93
CA CYS A 241 17.59 -20.08 16.74
C CYS A 241 17.43 -21.56 17.11
N ASN A 242 17.85 -21.94 18.33
CA ASN A 242 17.68 -23.28 18.90
C ASN A 242 16.37 -23.43 19.70
N GLU A 243 15.56 -22.38 19.87
CA GLU A 243 14.25 -22.50 20.51
C GLU A 243 13.28 -23.28 19.58
N PRO A 244 12.50 -24.25 20.11
CA PRO A 244 11.51 -24.96 19.31
C PRO A 244 10.41 -24.02 18.81
N GLY A 245 9.66 -24.49 17.82
CA GLY A 245 8.52 -23.75 17.28
C GLY A 245 8.85 -22.69 16.23
N ALA A 246 7.94 -21.73 16.07
CA ALA A 246 7.99 -20.73 15.01
C ALA A 246 9.11 -19.68 15.20
N ILE A 247 9.52 -19.41 16.44
CA ILE A 247 10.53 -18.40 16.78
C ILE A 247 11.88 -18.76 16.20
N GLY A 248 12.35 -19.99 16.47
CA GLY A 248 13.67 -20.45 16.03
C GLY A 248 13.78 -20.45 14.52
N ALA A 249 12.70 -20.81 13.83
CA ALA A 249 12.60 -20.77 12.37
C ALA A 249 12.84 -19.34 11.83
N LEU A 250 12.09 -18.36 12.33
CA LEU A 250 12.18 -16.97 11.86
C LEU A 250 13.53 -16.32 12.18
N HIS A 251 14.07 -16.54 13.39
CA HIS A 251 15.40 -16.02 13.74
C HIS A 251 16.48 -16.60 12.83
N THR A 252 16.41 -17.91 12.56
CA THR A 252 17.34 -18.58 11.66
C THR A 252 17.27 -18.00 10.25
N VAL A 253 16.06 -17.84 9.69
CA VAL A 253 15.87 -17.27 8.34
C VAL A 253 16.41 -15.84 8.27
N LEU A 254 16.11 -14.98 9.25
CA LEU A 254 16.56 -13.59 9.22
C LEU A 254 18.09 -13.45 9.36
N LEU A 255 18.75 -14.33 10.14
CA LEU A 255 20.22 -14.37 10.17
C LEU A 255 20.81 -14.95 8.88
N LYS A 256 20.14 -15.89 8.21
CA LYS A 256 20.53 -16.33 6.85
C LYS A 256 20.43 -15.19 5.85
N GLU A 257 19.37 -14.37 5.92
CA GLU A 257 19.22 -13.19 5.07
C GLU A 257 20.33 -12.16 5.34
N HIS A 258 20.68 -11.93 6.61
CA HIS A 258 21.85 -11.12 6.97
C HIS A 258 23.11 -11.67 6.28
N ASN A 259 23.40 -12.97 6.40
CA ASN A 259 24.58 -13.55 5.77
C ASN A 259 24.57 -13.44 4.23
N ARG A 260 23.40 -13.57 3.59
CA ARG A 260 23.22 -13.40 2.14
C ARG A 260 23.56 -11.97 1.70
N ILE A 261 22.99 -10.98 2.38
CA ILE A 261 23.23 -9.56 2.09
C ILE A 261 24.69 -9.21 2.35
N ALA A 262 25.27 -9.66 3.47
CA ALA A 262 26.67 -9.41 3.82
C ALA A 262 27.62 -9.95 2.73
N ASP A 263 27.37 -11.16 2.20
CA ASP A 263 28.13 -11.72 1.09
C ASP A 263 28.02 -10.90 -0.20
N GLN A 264 26.84 -10.38 -0.51
CA GLN A 264 26.64 -9.56 -1.71
C GLN A 264 27.31 -8.19 -1.56
N LEU A 265 27.19 -7.54 -0.40
CA LEU A 265 27.86 -6.28 -0.11
C LEU A 265 29.38 -6.41 -0.08
N ALA A 266 29.92 -7.51 0.45
CA ALA A 266 31.36 -7.77 0.45
C ALA A 266 31.92 -7.93 -0.97
N LYS A 267 31.12 -8.50 -1.89
CA LYS A 267 31.47 -8.58 -3.31
C LYS A 267 31.34 -7.23 -4.02
N LEU A 268 30.32 -6.45 -3.67
CA LEU A 268 30.02 -5.16 -4.28
C LEU A 268 31.02 -4.08 -3.87
N ASN A 269 31.46 -4.12 -2.61
CA ASN A 269 32.33 -3.13 -1.97
C ASN A 269 33.54 -3.82 -1.30
N PRO A 270 34.55 -4.28 -2.07
CA PRO A 270 35.69 -5.02 -1.54
C PRO A 270 36.54 -4.24 -0.52
N GLU A 271 36.43 -2.91 -0.51
CA GLU A 271 37.13 -2.00 0.40
C GLU A 271 36.46 -1.85 1.77
N TRP A 272 35.21 -2.30 1.93
CA TRP A 272 34.52 -2.20 3.21
C TRP A 272 35.12 -3.14 4.24
N SER A 273 35.39 -2.60 5.43
CA SER A 273 35.81 -3.42 6.56
C SER A 273 34.69 -4.38 6.99
N ASP A 274 35.07 -5.50 7.62
CA ASP A 274 34.11 -6.44 8.24
C ASP A 274 33.08 -5.72 9.14
N THR A 275 33.52 -4.71 9.87
CA THR A 275 32.64 -3.94 10.77
C THR A 275 31.67 -3.06 9.99
N THR A 276 32.11 -2.43 8.90
CA THR A 276 31.23 -1.67 7.99
C THR A 276 30.18 -2.59 7.37
N LEU A 277 30.62 -3.74 6.84
CA LEU A 277 29.73 -4.74 6.24
C LEU A 277 28.68 -5.22 7.23
N PHE A 278 29.08 -5.56 8.46
CA PHE A 278 28.16 -6.01 9.50
C PHE A 278 27.10 -4.95 9.82
N TYR A 279 27.50 -3.71 10.09
CA TYR A 279 26.58 -2.66 10.51
C TYR A 279 25.67 -2.16 9.38
N GLU A 280 26.15 -2.09 8.13
CA GLU A 280 25.29 -1.79 6.98
C GLU A 280 24.30 -2.93 6.72
N THR A 281 24.75 -4.19 6.78
CA THR A 281 23.87 -5.34 6.60
C THR A 281 22.81 -5.40 7.69
N ARG A 282 23.21 -5.20 8.96
CA ARG A 282 22.29 -5.09 10.10
C ARG A 282 21.23 -4.00 9.86
N ARG A 283 21.64 -2.83 9.37
CA ARG A 283 20.75 -1.71 9.05
C ARG A 283 19.76 -2.04 7.92
N ILE A 284 20.20 -2.78 6.90
CA ILE A 284 19.33 -3.25 5.81
C ILE A 284 18.27 -4.23 6.33
N VAL A 285 18.68 -5.23 7.12
CA VAL A 285 17.75 -6.23 7.69
C VAL A 285 16.75 -5.55 8.65
N MET A 286 17.19 -4.58 9.45
CA MET A 286 16.28 -3.74 10.26
C MET A 286 15.24 -3.05 9.38
N ALA A 287 15.67 -2.44 8.27
CA ALA A 287 14.76 -1.78 7.34
C ALA A 287 13.79 -2.76 6.67
N GLN A 288 14.22 -3.99 6.34
CA GLN A 288 13.33 -5.05 5.86
C GLN A 288 12.28 -5.42 6.90
N ILE A 289 12.66 -5.61 8.18
CA ILE A 289 11.73 -5.92 9.27
C ILE A 289 10.72 -4.79 9.48
N GLN A 290 11.19 -3.53 9.51
CA GLN A 290 10.34 -2.35 9.61
C GLN A 290 9.36 -2.25 8.42
N HIS A 291 9.87 -2.43 7.19
CA HIS A 291 9.07 -2.36 5.98
C HIS A 291 8.00 -3.46 5.93
N ILE A 292 8.37 -4.73 6.11
CA ILE A 292 7.44 -5.87 6.13
C ILE A 292 6.38 -5.68 7.23
N THR A 293 6.79 -5.20 8.41
CA THR A 293 5.85 -4.97 9.51
C THR A 293 4.78 -3.95 9.13
N TYR A 294 5.15 -2.80 8.57
CA TYR A 294 4.17 -1.75 8.25
C TYR A 294 3.45 -1.96 6.91
N ASN A 295 4.09 -2.65 5.95
CA ASN A 295 3.54 -2.87 4.61
C ASN A 295 2.61 -4.09 4.55
N GLU A 296 2.94 -5.17 5.26
CA GLU A 296 2.24 -6.46 5.14
C GLU A 296 1.53 -6.88 6.44
N PHE A 297 2.18 -6.74 7.60
CA PHE A 297 1.66 -7.24 8.88
C PHE A 297 0.58 -6.32 9.47
N LEU A 298 0.86 -5.02 9.63
CA LEU A 298 -0.08 -4.08 10.24
C LEU A 298 -1.42 -3.96 9.49
N PRO A 299 -1.49 -3.95 8.15
CA PRO A 299 -2.77 -3.88 7.43
C PRO A 299 -3.74 -5.00 7.76
N ILE A 300 -3.24 -6.20 8.04
CA ILE A 300 -4.04 -7.35 8.46
C ILE A 300 -4.51 -7.20 9.91
N LEU A 301 -3.69 -6.56 10.74
CA LEU A 301 -3.95 -6.38 12.15
C LEU A 301 -4.94 -5.25 12.43
N LEU A 302 -4.81 -4.14 11.71
CA LEU A 302 -5.46 -2.86 12.01
C LEU A 302 -6.57 -2.49 11.02
N GLY A 303 -6.60 -3.11 9.84
CA GLY A 303 -7.63 -2.87 8.82
C GLY A 303 -7.80 -1.39 8.48
N SER A 304 -9.04 -0.87 8.63
CA SER A 304 -9.38 0.52 8.32
C SER A 304 -8.65 1.57 9.18
N GLN A 305 -8.14 1.20 10.35
CA GLN A 305 -7.40 2.13 11.22
C GLN A 305 -6.11 2.65 10.58
N ILE A 306 -5.45 1.85 9.73
CA ILE A 306 -4.27 2.31 8.97
C ILE A 306 -4.67 3.33 7.91
N THR A 307 -5.81 3.14 7.25
CA THR A 307 -6.29 4.08 6.23
C THR A 307 -6.54 5.46 6.83
N ASN A 308 -7.00 5.50 8.09
CA ASN A 308 -7.39 6.71 8.79
C ASN A 308 -6.24 7.41 9.52
N ASN A 309 -5.13 6.73 9.79
CA ASN A 309 -3.98 7.31 10.49
C ASN A 309 -2.77 7.48 9.56
N PRO A 310 -2.40 8.72 9.17
CA PRO A 310 -1.27 8.95 8.29
C PRO A 310 0.06 8.48 8.89
N ASP A 311 0.21 8.47 10.21
CA ASP A 311 1.43 8.06 10.89
C ASP A 311 1.71 6.56 10.72
N LEU A 312 0.72 5.75 10.35
CA LEU A 312 0.87 4.31 10.09
C LEU A 312 1.08 3.98 8.61
N ARG A 313 0.94 4.95 7.70
CA ARG A 313 1.03 4.72 6.25
C ARG A 313 2.44 4.98 5.74
N LEU A 314 3.06 3.96 5.15
CA LEU A 314 4.34 4.09 4.47
C LEU A 314 4.26 5.08 3.30
N GLU A 315 5.36 5.76 3.02
CA GLU A 315 5.43 6.71 1.90
C GLU A 315 5.54 5.95 0.57
N ASN A 316 4.71 6.31 -0.41
CA ASN A 316 4.78 5.71 -1.75
C ASN A 316 6.00 6.21 -2.55
N GLY A 317 6.61 7.32 -2.12
CA GLY A 317 7.79 7.94 -2.72
C GLY A 317 8.36 9.03 -1.81
N GLY A 318 9.64 9.38 -1.98
CA GLY A 318 10.32 10.35 -1.11
C GLY A 318 10.63 9.81 0.29
N TYR A 319 10.72 10.72 1.25
CA TYR A 319 11.11 10.48 2.65
C TYR A 319 9.97 10.77 3.61
N PHE A 320 9.96 10.11 4.76
CA PHE A 320 9.04 10.38 5.85
C PHE A 320 9.50 11.60 6.66
N SER A 321 8.57 12.51 6.96
CA SER A 321 8.85 13.76 7.70
C SER A 321 8.18 13.85 9.07
N GLY A 322 7.55 12.78 9.56
CA GLY A 322 6.80 12.79 10.82
C GLY A 322 7.63 12.51 12.08
N TYR A 323 8.94 12.29 11.94
CA TYR A 323 9.82 12.14 13.11
C TYR A 323 9.87 13.44 13.94
N SER A 324 9.75 13.30 15.26
CA SER A 324 9.94 14.41 16.20
C SER A 324 10.68 13.96 17.45
N SER A 325 11.76 14.67 17.79
CA SER A 325 12.50 14.46 19.03
C SER A 325 11.72 14.89 20.30
N ALA A 326 10.56 15.53 20.14
CA ALA A 326 9.66 15.83 21.25
C ALA A 326 8.83 14.61 21.68
N ASN A 327 8.69 13.59 20.81
CA ASN A 327 7.89 12.41 21.09
C ASN A 327 8.62 11.47 22.06
N ARG A 328 7.90 10.96 23.07
CA ARG A 328 8.42 9.99 24.03
C ARG A 328 8.46 8.60 23.39
N ALA A 329 9.66 8.18 22.99
CA ALA A 329 9.91 6.81 22.57
C ALA A 329 9.73 5.83 23.73
N GLY A 330 9.28 4.61 23.44
CA GLY A 330 9.06 3.56 24.42
C GLY A 330 7.87 2.66 24.08
N ILE A 331 7.73 1.57 24.84
CA ILE A 331 6.62 0.64 24.73
C ILE A 331 5.61 0.92 25.84
N PHE A 332 4.34 1.00 25.46
CA PHE A 332 3.23 1.16 26.40
C PHE A 332 3.01 -0.13 27.18
N ALA A 333 2.92 -0.03 28.51
CA ALA A 333 2.69 -1.17 29.39
C ALA A 333 1.42 -1.94 29.01
N GLU A 334 0.35 -1.21 28.66
CA GLU A 334 -0.93 -1.76 28.20
C GLU A 334 -0.76 -2.63 26.93
N VAL A 335 0.19 -2.29 26.07
CA VAL A 335 0.48 -3.05 24.84
C VAL A 335 1.41 -4.22 25.15
N ALA A 336 2.45 -4.01 25.97
CA ALA A 336 3.46 -5.01 26.30
C ALA A 336 2.88 -6.27 26.97
N VAL A 337 1.99 -6.10 27.95
CA VAL A 337 1.39 -7.24 28.70
C VAL A 337 -0.09 -7.46 28.40
N GLY A 338 -0.74 -6.53 27.69
CA GLY A 338 -2.15 -6.65 27.30
C GLY A 338 -2.36 -7.09 25.84
N ALA A 339 -1.72 -6.42 24.88
CA ALA A 339 -2.00 -6.65 23.45
C ALA A 339 -1.06 -7.66 22.80
N ILE A 340 0.25 -7.55 23.03
CA ILE A 340 1.26 -8.45 22.42
C ILE A 340 1.04 -9.94 22.79
N PRO A 341 0.72 -10.31 24.04
CA PRO A 341 0.47 -11.71 24.39
C PRO A 341 -0.70 -12.35 23.64
N ALA A 342 -1.60 -11.56 23.04
CA ALA A 342 -2.73 -12.09 22.28
C ALA A 342 -2.30 -12.94 21.06
N PHE A 343 -1.14 -12.65 20.44
CA PHE A 343 -0.62 -13.46 19.33
C PHE A 343 -0.32 -14.91 19.71
N LEU A 344 -0.01 -15.18 20.98
CA LEU A 344 0.23 -16.54 21.46
C LEU A 344 -1.05 -17.40 21.40
N THR A 345 -2.24 -16.79 21.47
CA THR A 345 -3.52 -17.51 21.35
C THR A 345 -3.87 -17.93 19.92
N MET A 346 -3.03 -17.58 18.95
CA MET A 346 -3.26 -17.86 17.53
C MET A 346 -2.29 -18.90 16.95
N LEU A 347 -1.27 -19.31 17.71
CA LEU A 347 -0.33 -20.34 17.25
C LEU A 347 -0.96 -21.74 17.41
N PRO A 348 -0.91 -22.59 16.37
CA PRO A 348 -1.29 -23.99 16.49
C PRO A 348 -0.49 -24.73 17.60
N PRO A 349 -1.09 -25.68 18.32
CA PRO A 349 -0.43 -26.38 19.44
C PRO A 349 0.90 -27.05 19.06
N ASP A 350 0.95 -27.71 17.90
CA ASP A 350 2.14 -28.41 17.41
C ASP A 350 3.35 -27.46 17.21
N MET A 351 3.10 -26.16 17.03
CA MET A 351 4.12 -25.15 16.76
C MET A 351 4.81 -24.60 18.01
N TYR A 352 4.51 -25.13 19.20
CA TYR A 352 5.18 -24.74 20.44
C TYR A 352 6.34 -25.67 20.82
N ASN A 353 6.20 -26.97 20.56
CA ASN A 353 7.12 -27.99 21.07
C ASN A 353 8.06 -28.53 19.99
N ASP A 354 7.61 -28.56 18.73
CA ASP A 354 8.38 -29.13 17.63
C ASP A 354 9.11 -28.04 16.83
N SER A 355 10.28 -28.36 16.29
CA SER A 355 11.02 -27.46 15.40
C SER A 355 10.24 -27.24 14.09
N MET A 356 9.95 -25.99 13.76
CA MET A 356 9.21 -25.63 12.54
C MET A 356 10.14 -25.09 11.45
N SER A 357 9.73 -25.22 10.18
CA SER A 357 10.36 -24.52 9.06
C SER A 357 9.50 -23.33 8.61
N ALA A 358 10.11 -22.37 7.90
CA ALA A 358 9.37 -21.27 7.29
C ALA A 358 8.26 -21.75 6.34
N GLU A 359 8.47 -22.85 5.64
CA GLU A 359 7.49 -23.45 4.74
C GLU A 359 6.24 -23.94 5.49
N ILE A 360 6.41 -24.55 6.67
CA ILE A 360 5.30 -25.01 7.52
C ILE A 360 4.49 -23.81 8.04
N LEU A 361 5.16 -22.69 8.38
CA LEU A 361 4.48 -21.47 8.82
C LEU A 361 3.65 -20.81 7.70
N LEU A 362 4.11 -20.92 6.45
CA LEU A 362 3.41 -20.40 5.27
C LEU A 362 2.21 -21.26 4.84
N SER A 363 2.22 -22.57 5.11
CA SER A 363 1.12 -23.49 4.73
C SER A 363 0.07 -23.65 5.82
N SER A 364 0.47 -23.58 7.09
CA SER A 364 -0.42 -23.84 8.21
C SER A 364 -1.34 -22.65 8.48
N PRO A 365 -2.64 -22.88 8.78
CA PRO A 365 -3.53 -21.82 9.23
C PRO A 365 -3.18 -21.39 10.66
N ALA A 366 -3.42 -20.12 10.98
CA ALA A 366 -3.44 -19.66 12.37
C ALA A 366 -4.70 -20.19 13.08
N MET A 367 -4.67 -20.28 14.41
CA MET A 367 -5.85 -20.52 15.23
C MET A 367 -6.71 -19.26 15.31
N GLN A 368 -8.01 -19.44 15.50
CA GLN A 368 -8.90 -18.32 15.82
C GLN A 368 -8.51 -17.72 17.18
N GLN A 369 -8.49 -16.38 17.28
CA GLN A 369 -8.28 -15.68 18.55
C GLN A 369 -9.20 -16.29 19.62
N THR A 370 -8.65 -16.60 20.80
CA THR A 370 -9.23 -17.32 21.97
C THR A 370 -8.81 -18.77 22.18
N PHE A 371 -8.13 -19.44 21.25
CA PHE A 371 -7.60 -20.77 21.55
C PHE A 371 -6.35 -20.67 22.45
N ILE A 372 -6.42 -21.19 23.68
CA ILE A 372 -5.26 -21.27 24.59
C ILE A 372 -4.84 -22.74 24.68
N PRO A 373 -3.80 -23.18 23.95
CA PRO A 373 -3.38 -24.59 23.98
C PRO A 373 -3.04 -25.05 25.39
N ASP A 374 -3.45 -26.28 25.72
CA ASP A 374 -3.25 -26.89 27.04
C ASP A 374 -1.85 -27.52 27.12
N HIS A 375 -0.78 -26.71 27.14
CA HIS A 375 0.60 -27.20 27.05
C HIS A 375 1.58 -26.63 28.08
N ALA A 376 2.69 -27.37 28.22
CA ALA A 376 3.71 -27.31 29.26
C ALA A 376 4.20 -25.90 29.57
N SER A 377 4.22 -25.65 30.87
CA SER A 377 4.53 -24.39 31.52
C SER A 377 5.95 -23.88 31.18
N PHE A 378 6.11 -22.56 31.08
CA PHE A 378 7.42 -21.94 31.19
C PHE A 378 7.95 -22.21 32.61
N ASN A 379 9.12 -22.85 32.72
CA ASN A 379 9.70 -23.34 33.98
C ASN A 379 8.82 -24.34 34.77
N ASP A 380 8.02 -25.17 34.11
CA ASP A 380 7.10 -26.13 34.75
C ASP A 380 6.01 -25.50 35.65
N GLU A 381 5.93 -24.16 35.76
CA GLU A 381 4.98 -23.48 36.66
C GLU A 381 3.93 -22.54 36.06
N TRP A 382 4.12 -21.81 34.94
CA TRP A 382 3.06 -20.91 34.39
C TRP A 382 2.80 -21.12 32.90
N THR A 383 1.55 -20.98 32.44
CA THR A 383 1.28 -20.85 31.01
C THR A 383 1.59 -19.42 30.55
N PRO A 384 1.96 -19.19 29.28
CA PRO A 384 2.28 -17.84 28.81
C PRO A 384 1.16 -16.82 29.03
N ILE A 385 -0.10 -17.24 28.85
CA ILE A 385 -1.28 -16.39 29.07
C ILE A 385 -1.54 -16.18 30.56
N SER A 386 -1.44 -17.22 31.41
CA SER A 386 -1.63 -17.02 32.85
C SER A 386 -0.56 -16.10 33.46
N LEU A 387 0.68 -16.19 32.97
CA LEU A 387 1.76 -15.26 33.30
C LEU A 387 1.48 -13.84 32.79
N ALA A 388 0.94 -13.67 31.59
CA ALA A 388 0.59 -12.36 31.04
C ALA A 388 -0.50 -11.66 31.87
N ILE A 389 -1.54 -12.39 32.29
CA ILE A 389 -2.57 -11.88 33.21
C ILE A 389 -1.94 -11.42 34.53
N GLN A 390 -1.11 -12.28 35.13
CA GLN A 390 -0.45 -11.97 36.41
C GLN A 390 0.48 -10.75 36.28
N ARG A 391 1.23 -10.64 35.18
CA ARG A 391 2.07 -9.48 34.87
C ARG A 391 1.24 -8.22 34.64
N GLY A 392 0.08 -8.31 33.98
CA GLY A 392 -0.85 -7.19 33.85
C GLY A 392 -1.24 -6.60 35.20
N ARG A 393 -1.56 -7.46 36.18
CA ARG A 393 -1.91 -7.04 37.54
C ARG A 393 -0.72 -6.49 38.32
N ASP A 394 0.47 -7.10 38.19
CA ASP A 394 1.73 -6.60 38.77
C ASP A 394 2.14 -5.24 38.21
N HIS A 395 1.94 -5.04 36.91
CA HIS A 395 2.28 -3.83 36.19
C HIS A 395 1.23 -2.73 36.38
N GLY A 396 0.15 -2.99 37.13
CA GLY A 396 -0.93 -2.01 37.33
C GLY A 396 -1.59 -1.62 36.00
N VAL A 397 -1.66 -2.54 35.03
CA VAL A 397 -2.38 -2.28 33.78
C VAL A 397 -3.86 -2.12 34.09
N PRO A 398 -4.49 -1.03 33.63
CA PRO A 398 -5.89 -0.75 33.92
C PRO A 398 -6.82 -1.81 33.36
N ALA A 399 -8.00 -1.93 33.98
CA ALA A 399 -9.06 -2.81 33.52
C ALA A 399 -9.49 -2.54 32.08
N TYR A 400 -10.04 -3.58 31.43
CA TYR A 400 -10.49 -3.56 30.04
C TYR A 400 -11.42 -2.37 29.70
N HIS A 401 -12.40 -2.06 30.56
CA HIS A 401 -13.35 -0.97 30.32
C HIS A 401 -12.68 0.41 30.16
N LYS A 402 -11.54 0.65 30.83
CA LYS A 402 -10.77 1.91 30.71
C LYS A 402 -10.10 2.01 29.34
N ALA A 403 -9.62 0.89 28.79
CA ALA A 403 -9.03 0.85 27.45
C ALA A 403 -10.07 1.03 26.34
N ILE A 404 -11.27 0.46 26.49
CA ILE A 404 -12.39 0.72 25.56
C ILE A 404 -12.69 2.23 25.47
N ASN A 405 -12.73 2.91 26.63
CA ASN A 405 -13.00 4.34 26.70
C ASN A 405 -11.94 5.17 25.94
N LEU A 406 -10.67 4.80 26.08
CA LEU A 406 -9.57 5.41 25.33
C LEU A 406 -9.76 5.27 23.81
N CYS A 407 -10.20 4.08 23.38
CA CYS A 407 -10.19 3.69 21.97
C CYS A 407 -11.43 4.09 21.18
N GLU A 408 -12.64 4.01 21.74
CA GLU A 408 -13.86 4.24 20.95
C GLU A 408 -14.48 5.63 21.15
N LYS A 409 -14.11 6.41 22.19
CA LYS A 409 -14.83 7.65 22.59
C LYS A 409 -16.38 7.49 22.62
N ARG A 410 -16.90 6.25 22.69
CA ARG A 410 -18.32 5.90 22.61
C ARG A 410 -18.97 5.82 23.99
N PHE A 411 -18.75 6.84 24.81
CA PHE A 411 -19.60 7.01 25.99
C PHE A 411 -20.68 8.05 25.69
N GLY A 412 -21.87 7.54 25.38
CA GLY A 412 -23.15 8.25 25.50
C GLY A 412 -23.74 8.17 26.92
N LYS A 413 -23.04 7.54 27.88
CA LYS A 413 -23.33 7.61 29.33
C LYS A 413 -22.27 8.46 30.03
N PRO A 414 -22.61 9.30 31.02
CA PRO A 414 -21.64 10.13 31.73
C PRO A 414 -20.56 9.31 32.43
N PHE A 415 -19.33 9.82 32.45
CA PHE A 415 -18.20 9.28 33.21
C PHE A 415 -18.59 8.99 34.68
N GLY A 416 -18.44 7.75 35.14
CA GLY A 416 -18.70 7.34 36.53
C GLY A 416 -19.98 6.53 36.81
N SER A 417 -20.74 6.12 35.80
CA SER A 417 -21.85 5.15 35.99
C SER A 417 -21.32 3.71 36.04
N LYS A 418 -21.72 2.95 37.08
CA LYS A 418 -21.34 1.53 37.25
C LYS A 418 -21.68 0.70 36.01
N LEU A 419 -20.72 -0.06 35.50
CA LEU A 419 -20.88 -0.92 34.32
C LEU A 419 -21.64 -2.22 34.69
N SER A 420 -22.53 -2.69 33.81
CA SER A 420 -23.09 -4.05 33.90
C SER A 420 -22.55 -4.95 32.78
N PHE A 421 -22.62 -6.26 32.93
CA PHE A 421 -22.26 -7.19 31.86
C PHE A 421 -23.18 -7.04 30.63
N ASP A 422 -24.44 -6.63 30.82
CA ASP A 422 -25.35 -6.31 29.70
C ASP A 422 -24.89 -5.11 28.88
N ASP A 423 -24.28 -4.09 29.52
CA ASP A 423 -23.70 -2.96 28.81
C ASP A 423 -22.57 -3.39 27.84
N MET A 424 -21.99 -4.58 28.03
CA MET A 424 -20.93 -5.09 27.15
C MET A 424 -21.39 -5.47 25.75
N GLN A 425 -22.71 -5.64 25.53
CA GLN A 425 -23.25 -5.85 24.19
C GLN A 425 -22.89 -4.69 23.24
N TYR A 426 -22.84 -3.46 23.76
CA TYR A 426 -22.49 -2.27 22.97
C TYR A 426 -21.03 -2.27 22.50
N PHE A 427 -20.17 -3.08 23.14
CA PHE A 427 -18.75 -3.25 22.80
C PHE A 427 -18.49 -4.47 21.89
N GLY A 428 -19.54 -5.04 21.28
CA GLY A 428 -19.41 -6.19 20.37
C GLY A 428 -19.32 -7.55 21.07
N LEU A 429 -19.58 -7.62 22.38
CA LEU A 429 -19.59 -8.90 23.10
C LEU A 429 -20.98 -9.56 23.02
N GLY A 430 -21.08 -10.61 22.19
CA GLY A 430 -22.28 -11.43 22.06
C GLY A 430 -22.66 -12.16 23.36
N GLN A 431 -23.92 -12.59 23.48
CA GLN A 431 -24.47 -13.16 24.72
C GLN A 431 -23.62 -14.32 25.30
N GLY A 432 -23.27 -15.32 24.49
CA GLY A 432 -22.48 -16.46 24.98
C GLY A 432 -21.10 -16.07 25.53
N LYS A 433 -20.48 -15.02 24.97
CA LYS A 433 -19.19 -14.50 25.47
C LYS A 433 -19.35 -13.74 26.80
N ARG A 434 -20.48 -13.05 26.98
CA ARG A 434 -20.82 -12.35 28.22
C ARG A 434 -21.06 -13.33 29.37
N GLU A 435 -21.79 -14.41 29.11
CA GLU A 435 -22.00 -15.49 30.10
C GLU A 435 -20.68 -16.12 30.56
N VAL A 436 -19.71 -16.31 29.65
CA VAL A 436 -18.36 -16.78 30.00
C VAL A 436 -17.63 -15.78 30.91
N LEU A 437 -17.69 -14.48 30.59
CA LEU A 437 -17.09 -13.42 31.43
C LEU A 437 -17.75 -13.33 32.82
N GLU A 438 -19.08 -13.44 32.89
CA GLU A 438 -19.86 -13.46 34.13
C GLU A 438 -19.50 -14.66 35.04
N ASN A 439 -19.18 -15.80 34.44
CA ASN A 439 -18.70 -16.98 35.18
C ASN A 439 -17.27 -16.81 35.71
N MET A 440 -16.48 -15.89 35.14
CA MET A 440 -15.08 -15.65 35.53
C MET A 440 -14.90 -14.49 36.51
N TYR A 441 -15.59 -13.37 36.27
CA TYR A 441 -15.45 -12.13 37.03
C TYR A 441 -16.78 -11.78 37.70
N GLN A 442 -16.76 -11.30 38.94
CA GLN A 442 -17.99 -10.89 39.63
C GLN A 442 -18.44 -9.48 39.22
N ASP A 443 -17.51 -8.59 38.88
CA ASP A 443 -17.80 -7.23 38.42
C ASP A 443 -17.14 -7.00 37.03
N PRO A 444 -17.86 -6.44 36.04
CA PRO A 444 -17.33 -6.19 34.71
C PRO A 444 -16.16 -5.19 34.71
N GLU A 445 -16.03 -4.35 35.75
CA GLU A 445 -14.92 -3.42 35.88
C GLU A 445 -13.60 -4.10 36.31
N ASP A 446 -13.65 -5.37 36.75
CA ASP A 446 -12.49 -6.15 37.16
C ASP A 446 -11.81 -6.91 36.00
N ILE A 447 -12.45 -6.96 34.83
CA ILE A 447 -11.94 -7.73 33.67
C ILE A 447 -10.53 -7.25 33.29
N ASP A 448 -9.58 -8.19 33.23
CA ASP A 448 -8.21 -7.94 32.80
C ASP A 448 -8.18 -7.54 31.31
N LEU A 449 -7.37 -6.54 30.95
CA LEU A 449 -7.31 -5.96 29.59
C LEU A 449 -7.16 -7.01 28.48
N LEU A 450 -6.19 -7.94 28.64
CA LEU A 450 -5.95 -9.02 27.69
C LEU A 450 -7.20 -9.88 27.48
N ILE A 451 -7.92 -10.20 28.56
CA ILE A 451 -9.07 -11.10 28.52
C ILE A 451 -10.27 -10.43 27.87
N GLY A 452 -10.55 -9.17 28.24
CA GLY A 452 -11.59 -8.40 27.56
C GLY A 452 -11.29 -8.24 26.07
N GLY A 453 -10.06 -7.89 25.71
CA GLY A 453 -9.63 -7.72 24.32
C GLY A 453 -9.68 -9.01 23.48
N LEU A 454 -9.32 -10.17 24.06
CA LEU A 454 -9.46 -11.47 23.38
C LEU A 454 -10.92 -11.87 23.17
N MET A 455 -11.82 -11.46 24.06
CA MET A 455 -13.23 -11.78 23.96
C MET A 455 -13.96 -10.91 22.93
N GLU A 456 -13.42 -9.76 22.54
CA GLU A 456 -14.01 -8.92 21.48
C GLU A 456 -14.20 -9.69 20.16
N THR A 457 -15.25 -9.35 19.42
CA THR A 457 -15.37 -9.78 18.03
C THR A 457 -14.38 -9.01 17.18
N PRO A 458 -13.60 -9.65 16.27
CA PRO A 458 -12.72 -8.93 15.38
C PRO A 458 -13.51 -7.90 14.56
N ALA A 459 -12.91 -6.73 14.32
CA ALA A 459 -13.49 -5.77 13.39
C ALA A 459 -13.39 -6.30 11.94
N LEU A 460 -14.18 -5.73 11.03
CA LEU A 460 -14.14 -6.13 9.62
C LEU A 460 -12.73 -5.92 9.04
N GLY A 461 -12.12 -7.00 8.56
CA GLY A 461 -10.78 -6.99 7.98
C GLY A 461 -9.64 -6.96 8.99
N THR A 462 -9.91 -7.16 10.29
CA THR A 462 -8.89 -7.25 11.34
C THR A 462 -8.88 -8.62 12.00
N VAL A 463 -7.75 -8.95 12.63
CA VAL A 463 -7.57 -10.20 13.36
C VAL A 463 -8.03 -10.09 14.81
N PHE A 464 -7.81 -8.94 15.45
CA PHE A 464 -8.26 -8.65 16.81
C PHE A 464 -9.46 -7.72 16.84
N GLY A 465 -10.10 -7.67 18.00
CA GLY A 465 -11.16 -6.71 18.28
C GLY A 465 -10.69 -5.24 18.27
N PRO A 466 -11.65 -4.30 18.32
CA PRO A 466 -11.38 -2.86 18.26
C PRO A 466 -10.40 -2.35 19.31
N THR A 467 -10.44 -2.83 20.55
CA THR A 467 -9.59 -2.33 21.64
C THR A 467 -8.13 -2.71 21.42
N LEU A 468 -7.84 -4.00 21.18
CA LEU A 468 -6.46 -4.43 20.94
C LEU A 468 -5.89 -3.80 19.67
N SER A 469 -6.69 -3.69 18.61
CA SER A 469 -6.29 -3.04 17.35
C SER A 469 -5.95 -1.56 17.57
N CYS A 470 -6.77 -0.84 18.33
CA CYS A 470 -6.50 0.56 18.69
C CYS A 470 -5.22 0.73 19.50
N LEU A 471 -5.01 -0.08 20.55
CA LEU A 471 -3.81 0.00 21.39
C LEU A 471 -2.54 -0.25 20.57
N MET A 472 -2.56 -1.25 19.68
CA MET A 472 -1.46 -1.52 18.75
C MET A 472 -1.26 -0.37 17.75
N ALA A 473 -2.34 0.21 17.20
CA ALA A 473 -2.25 1.36 16.30
C ALA A 473 -1.56 2.56 16.95
N ILE A 474 -1.89 2.87 18.22
CA ILE A 474 -1.23 3.94 18.98
C ILE A 474 0.25 3.63 19.19
N GLN A 475 0.59 2.39 19.55
CA GLN A 475 1.99 1.98 19.75
C GLN A 475 2.84 2.11 18.50
N PHE A 476 2.37 1.58 17.36
CA PHE A 476 3.14 1.62 16.11
C PHE A 476 3.23 3.06 15.57
N ALA A 477 2.19 3.88 15.70
CA ALA A 477 2.26 5.28 15.31
C ALA A 477 3.30 6.07 16.14
N ASN A 478 3.32 5.87 17.47
CA ASN A 478 4.33 6.46 18.34
C ASN A 478 5.74 5.98 17.97
N MET A 479 5.89 4.68 17.68
CA MET A 479 7.17 4.09 17.36
C MET A 479 7.79 4.68 16.09
N ARG A 480 7.00 4.82 15.01
CA ARG A 480 7.49 5.43 13.77
C ARG A 480 7.90 6.89 13.96
N SER A 481 7.07 7.67 14.64
CA SER A 481 7.25 9.12 14.81
C SER A 481 8.28 9.50 15.89
N SER A 482 8.68 8.56 16.75
CA SER A 482 9.70 8.78 17.79
C SER A 482 11.05 8.13 17.48
N ASP A 483 11.16 7.37 16.38
CA ASP A 483 12.38 6.68 16.00
C ASP A 483 13.22 7.48 14.99
N ARG A 484 14.37 7.98 15.44
CA ARG A 484 15.32 8.71 14.57
C ARG A 484 15.85 7.86 13.42
N PHE A 485 16.03 6.56 13.64
CA PHE A 485 16.57 5.63 12.64
C PHE A 485 15.45 4.87 11.90
N TRP A 486 14.22 5.37 11.91
CA TRP A 486 13.17 4.87 11.02
C TRP A 486 13.66 4.92 9.58
N TYR A 487 13.54 3.80 8.85
CA TYR A 487 14.25 3.62 7.59
C TYR A 487 13.92 4.68 6.53
N GLU A 488 12.70 5.26 6.53
CA GLU A 488 12.27 6.30 5.58
C GLU A 488 12.67 7.73 5.97
N ASN A 489 13.31 7.95 7.14
CA ASN A 489 13.69 9.29 7.58
C ASN A 489 14.82 9.86 6.70
N ASP A 490 14.73 11.16 6.40
CA ASP A 490 15.83 11.94 5.81
C ASP A 490 16.66 12.66 6.89
N LEU A 491 17.28 11.89 7.79
CA LEU A 491 18.10 12.42 8.87
C LEU A 491 19.56 11.94 8.73
N PRO A 492 20.46 12.77 8.16
CA PRO A 492 21.88 12.46 8.09
C PRO A 492 22.52 12.28 9.48
N PRO A 493 23.53 11.40 9.64
CA PRO A 493 24.12 10.52 8.62
C PRO A 493 23.37 9.17 8.46
N SER A 494 22.22 9.00 9.12
CA SER A 494 21.46 7.74 9.16
C SER A 494 20.42 7.55 8.04
N SER A 495 20.24 8.53 7.15
CA SER A 495 19.28 8.42 6.04
C SER A 495 19.74 7.42 4.97
N LEU A 496 18.78 6.69 4.39
CA LEU A 496 19.00 5.87 3.20
C LEU A 496 18.86 6.77 1.96
N THR A 497 19.57 6.47 0.88
CA THR A 497 19.36 7.20 -0.38
C THR A 497 18.02 6.80 -1.00
N LEU A 498 17.45 7.65 -1.87
CA LEU A 498 16.18 7.31 -2.55
C LEU A 498 16.26 5.98 -3.33
N PRO A 499 17.35 5.64 -4.06
CA PRO A 499 17.50 4.32 -4.66
C PRO A 499 17.49 3.17 -3.63
N GLN A 500 18.18 3.33 -2.50
CA GLN A 500 18.18 2.34 -1.41
C GLN A 500 16.77 2.16 -0.83
N LEU A 501 16.01 3.24 -0.64
CA LEU A 501 14.63 3.18 -0.19
C LEU A 501 13.72 2.47 -1.20
N GLN A 502 13.89 2.75 -2.50
CA GLN A 502 13.12 2.07 -3.55
C GLN A 502 13.40 0.57 -3.58
N ALA A 503 14.64 0.15 -3.31
CA ALA A 503 15.00 -1.26 -3.18
C ALA A 503 14.29 -1.91 -1.98
N ILE A 504 14.32 -1.28 -0.79
CA ILE A 504 13.62 -1.78 0.41
C ILE A 504 12.11 -1.85 0.20
N ARG A 505 11.50 -0.85 -0.45
CA ARG A 505 10.05 -0.79 -0.70
C ARG A 505 9.49 -1.90 -1.59
N ARG A 506 10.36 -2.64 -2.29
CA ARG A 506 9.98 -3.80 -3.12
C ARG A 506 10.07 -5.12 -2.35
N VAL A 507 10.69 -5.13 -1.17
CA VAL A 507 10.87 -6.34 -0.38
C VAL A 507 9.52 -6.84 0.12
N THR A 508 9.28 -8.13 -0.06
CA THR A 508 8.17 -8.84 0.57
C THR A 508 8.71 -9.94 1.46
N LEU A 509 7.95 -10.36 2.47
CA LEU A 509 8.33 -11.50 3.32
C LEU A 509 8.53 -12.77 2.48
N SER A 510 7.65 -13.04 1.52
CA SER A 510 7.77 -14.21 0.63
C SER A 510 9.02 -14.15 -0.25
N GLY A 511 9.37 -12.99 -0.81
CA GLY A 511 10.62 -12.79 -1.55
C GLY A 511 11.86 -13.03 -0.68
N LEU A 512 11.84 -12.54 0.56
CA LEU A 512 12.91 -12.79 1.54
C LEU A 512 13.08 -14.29 1.82
N LEU A 513 11.98 -15.01 2.09
CA LEU A 513 12.01 -16.46 2.36
C LEU A 513 12.51 -17.29 1.16
N CYS A 514 12.23 -16.82 -0.06
CA CYS A 514 12.73 -17.42 -1.29
C CYS A 514 14.25 -17.24 -1.46
N GLU A 515 14.77 -16.05 -1.17
CA GLU A 515 16.20 -15.73 -1.28
C GLU A 515 17.07 -16.51 -0.29
N THR A 516 16.55 -16.79 0.92
CA THR A 516 17.27 -17.60 1.92
C THR A 516 17.28 -19.10 1.58
N LYS A 517 16.57 -19.51 0.50
CA LYS A 517 16.37 -20.90 0.06
C LYS A 517 15.72 -21.79 1.12
N ASP A 518 14.99 -21.19 2.07
CA ASP A 518 14.21 -21.93 3.06
C ASP A 518 12.86 -22.40 2.49
N VAL A 519 12.43 -21.85 1.35
CA VAL A 519 11.18 -22.17 0.67
C VAL A 519 11.42 -22.25 -0.84
N SER A 520 10.75 -23.18 -1.53
CA SER A 520 10.82 -23.34 -3.00
C SER A 520 9.66 -22.67 -3.75
N ARG A 521 8.49 -22.63 -3.11
CA ARG A 521 7.28 -21.99 -3.61
C ARG A 521 6.58 -21.24 -2.48
N ALA A 522 6.22 -19.99 -2.73
CA ALA A 522 5.56 -19.15 -1.74
C ALA A 522 4.41 -18.37 -2.39
N GLN A 523 3.36 -18.10 -1.62
CA GLN A 523 2.30 -17.17 -2.01
C GLN A 523 2.80 -15.72 -1.89
N PRO A 524 2.38 -14.77 -2.75
CA PRO A 524 2.84 -13.37 -2.68
C PRO A 524 2.58 -12.69 -1.33
N LYS A 525 1.44 -12.95 -0.69
CA LYS A 525 1.09 -12.41 0.64
C LYS A 525 1.31 -13.47 1.70
N ALA A 526 2.49 -13.45 2.34
CA ALA A 526 2.95 -14.48 3.28
C ALA A 526 1.99 -14.72 4.46
N PHE A 527 1.37 -13.66 4.97
CA PHE A 527 0.49 -13.72 6.15
C PHE A 527 -0.94 -14.18 5.83
N ILE A 528 -1.33 -14.17 4.56
CA ILE A 528 -2.65 -14.56 4.09
C ILE A 528 -2.57 -15.98 3.55
N ARG A 529 -3.59 -16.78 3.82
CA ARG A 529 -3.68 -18.15 3.32
C ARG A 529 -3.63 -18.17 1.80
N GLU A 530 -3.14 -19.28 1.28
CA GLU A 530 -3.19 -19.51 -0.16
C GLU A 530 -4.64 -19.47 -0.63
N ASP A 531 -4.84 -18.79 -1.75
CA ASP A 531 -6.10 -18.75 -2.47
C ASP A 531 -5.75 -19.02 -3.94
N PRO A 532 -6.43 -19.97 -4.62
CA PRO A 532 -6.10 -20.32 -5.99
C PRO A 532 -6.10 -19.14 -6.96
N TYR A 533 -6.82 -18.06 -6.62
CA TYR A 533 -7.10 -16.93 -7.48
C TYR A 533 -6.36 -15.66 -7.06
N LEU A 534 -6.33 -15.35 -5.76
CA LEU A 534 -5.85 -14.06 -5.25
C LEU A 534 -4.49 -14.14 -4.56
N ASN A 535 -4.03 -15.34 -4.21
CA ASN A 535 -2.80 -15.55 -3.44
C ASN A 535 -2.21 -16.94 -3.69
N ALA A 536 -2.11 -17.34 -4.96
CA ALA A 536 -1.62 -18.65 -5.34
C ALA A 536 -0.12 -18.78 -5.06
N ARG A 537 0.35 -20.00 -4.76
CA ARG A 537 1.79 -20.26 -4.57
C ARG A 537 2.54 -20.20 -5.89
N LEU A 538 3.43 -19.22 -6.00
CA LEU A 538 4.33 -19.01 -7.14
C LEU A 538 5.66 -19.71 -6.92
N ASN A 539 6.41 -19.95 -8.00
CA ASN A 539 7.79 -20.37 -7.89
C ASN A 539 8.65 -19.20 -7.42
N CYS A 540 9.66 -19.46 -6.59
CA CYS A 540 10.51 -18.40 -6.04
C CYS A 540 11.23 -17.55 -7.10
N GLU A 541 11.45 -18.07 -8.32
CA GLU A 541 12.01 -17.29 -9.45
C GLU A 541 11.12 -16.10 -9.85
N GLN A 542 9.83 -16.15 -9.55
CA GLN A 542 8.86 -15.10 -9.84
C GLN A 542 8.72 -14.09 -8.69
N LEU A 543 9.32 -14.38 -7.52
CA LEU A 543 9.27 -13.54 -6.32
C LEU A 543 10.64 -12.91 -6.09
N GLY A 544 10.80 -11.65 -6.50
CA GLY A 544 12.06 -10.94 -6.36
C GLY A 544 12.43 -10.65 -4.90
N GLY A 545 13.71 -10.83 -4.57
CA GLY A 545 14.32 -10.40 -3.32
C GLY A 545 14.82 -8.96 -3.31
N LEU A 546 15.55 -8.60 -2.25
CA LEU A 546 16.24 -7.30 -2.17
C LEU A 546 17.42 -7.25 -3.16
N ASP A 547 17.40 -6.26 -4.06
CA ASP A 547 18.55 -5.87 -4.85
C ASP A 547 19.44 -4.87 -4.07
N VAL A 548 20.69 -5.25 -3.82
CA VAL A 548 21.66 -4.46 -3.04
C VAL A 548 22.53 -3.56 -3.92
N SER A 549 22.30 -3.49 -5.23
CA SER A 549 23.07 -2.66 -6.17
C SER A 549 23.19 -1.19 -5.75
N ALA A 550 22.15 -0.65 -5.10
CA ALA A 550 22.09 0.71 -4.58
C ALA A 550 23.03 1.00 -3.37
N TRP A 551 23.71 -0.01 -2.82
CA TRP A 551 24.70 0.14 -1.74
C TRP A 551 26.15 0.14 -2.24
N ARG A 552 26.38 0.21 -3.55
CA ARG A 552 27.72 0.36 -4.11
C ARG A 552 28.36 1.66 -3.62
N SER A 553 29.58 1.60 -3.11
CA SER A 553 30.38 2.77 -2.79
C SER A 553 30.85 3.44 -4.09
N GLU A 554 30.66 4.75 -4.18
CA GLU A 554 31.24 5.54 -5.26
C GLU A 554 32.76 5.62 -5.01
N GLN A 555 33.55 5.11 -5.96
CA GLN A 555 34.91 5.62 -6.15
C GLN A 555 34.76 7.11 -6.51
N ASP A 556 35.56 7.98 -5.90
CA ASP A 556 35.72 9.38 -6.33
C ASP A 556 36.18 9.40 -7.79
N ASP A 557 35.23 9.34 -8.72
CA ASP A 557 35.43 9.66 -10.12
C ASP A 557 34.59 10.90 -10.42
N VAL A 558 35.33 11.99 -10.60
CA VAL A 558 34.89 13.26 -11.17
C VAL A 558 34.01 12.98 -12.39
N VAL A 559 32.87 13.69 -12.45
CA VAL A 559 32.03 13.97 -13.61
C VAL A 559 32.69 13.56 -14.95
N GLU A 560 32.33 12.40 -15.47
CA GLU A 560 32.33 12.15 -16.92
C GLU A 560 30.98 11.54 -17.33
N GLU A 561 30.25 12.42 -18.00
CA GLU A 561 29.00 12.25 -18.69
C GLU A 561 29.17 11.24 -19.86
N TYR A 562 28.29 10.23 -19.90
CA TYR A 562 27.98 9.31 -21.02
C TYR A 562 29.09 8.90 -21.99
N MET A 563 29.60 7.67 -21.84
CA MET A 563 30.24 6.90 -22.92
C MET A 563 29.68 5.48 -22.91
N GLN A 564 28.70 5.22 -23.78
CA GLN A 564 28.21 3.86 -24.06
C GLN A 564 29.14 3.18 -25.07
N GLU A 565 29.50 1.92 -24.78
CA GLU A 565 30.25 1.03 -25.65
C GLU A 565 29.47 0.73 -26.95
N GLU A 566 30.08 1.01 -28.11
CA GLU A 566 29.60 0.54 -29.41
C GLU A 566 30.06 -0.91 -29.66
N GLN A 567 29.11 -1.81 -29.94
CA GLN A 567 29.40 -3.08 -30.58
C GLN A 567 29.70 -2.86 -32.08
N PRO A 568 30.65 -3.61 -32.67
CA PRO A 568 31.00 -3.45 -34.08
C PRO A 568 29.89 -3.97 -35.00
N THR A 569 29.55 -3.17 -36.01
CA THR A 569 28.61 -3.49 -37.09
C THR A 569 29.10 -4.65 -37.96
N PRO A 570 28.22 -5.60 -38.34
CA PRO A 570 28.56 -6.65 -39.30
C PRO A 570 28.99 -6.10 -40.67
N PRO A 571 29.88 -6.79 -41.41
CA PRO A 571 30.50 -6.33 -42.66
C PRO A 571 29.57 -6.25 -43.89
N GLU A 572 28.25 -6.30 -43.68
CA GLU A 572 27.23 -6.24 -44.75
C GLU A 572 26.70 -4.83 -44.99
N PHE A 573 27.10 -3.85 -44.17
CA PHE A 573 26.70 -2.44 -44.31
C PHE A 573 27.72 -1.55 -45.05
N GLU A 574 28.87 -2.07 -45.50
CA GLU A 574 29.84 -1.31 -46.29
C GLU A 574 29.42 -1.06 -47.76
N GLU A 575 28.36 -1.70 -48.27
CA GLU A 575 27.88 -1.52 -49.67
C GLU A 575 26.72 -0.51 -49.82
N LEU A 576 26.23 0.11 -48.73
CA LEU A 576 25.23 1.18 -48.77
C LEU A 576 25.90 2.56 -48.66
N ASN A 577 26.42 3.09 -49.77
CA ASN A 577 26.96 4.45 -49.80
C ASN A 577 25.80 5.47 -49.66
N MET A 578 26.02 6.51 -48.84
CA MET A 578 25.09 7.62 -48.62
C MET A 578 24.65 8.32 -49.92
N GLU A 579 25.48 8.28 -50.98
CA GLU A 579 25.08 8.78 -52.30
C GLU A 579 23.91 7.98 -52.92
N LEU A 580 23.90 6.65 -52.77
CA LEU A 580 22.86 5.78 -53.34
C LEU A 580 21.50 6.03 -52.65
N ILE A 581 21.54 6.16 -51.33
CA ILE A 581 20.36 6.46 -50.49
C ILE A 581 19.82 7.85 -50.84
N SER A 582 20.70 8.84 -51.00
CA SER A 582 20.28 10.20 -51.37
C SER A 582 19.59 10.26 -52.74
N SER A 583 20.08 9.49 -53.71
CA SER A 583 19.51 9.40 -55.06
C SER A 583 18.12 8.75 -55.07
N ALA A 584 17.96 7.64 -54.33
CA ALA A 584 16.68 6.93 -54.22
C ALA A 584 15.59 7.80 -53.55
N ILE A 585 15.96 8.52 -52.50
CA ILE A 585 15.07 9.46 -51.79
C ILE A 585 14.64 10.61 -52.72
N ASN A 586 15.56 11.19 -53.48
CA ASN A 586 15.24 12.29 -54.39
C ASN A 586 14.28 11.85 -55.50
N LYS A 587 14.46 10.64 -56.05
CA LYS A 587 13.60 10.08 -57.10
C LYS A 587 12.20 9.69 -56.58
N ALA A 588 12.11 9.19 -55.34
CA ALA A 588 10.84 8.94 -54.67
C ALA A 588 10.04 10.23 -54.44
N LYS A 589 10.70 11.34 -54.10
CA LYS A 589 10.05 12.66 -53.96
C LYS A 589 9.44 13.15 -55.28
N THR A 590 10.14 12.99 -56.40
CA THR A 590 9.62 13.39 -57.71
C THR A 590 8.38 12.58 -58.11
N LYS A 591 8.42 11.26 -57.93
CA LYS A 591 7.29 10.36 -58.23
C LYS A 591 6.06 10.64 -57.37
N LEU A 592 6.26 10.90 -56.08
CA LEU A 592 5.18 11.27 -55.16
C LEU A 592 4.48 12.57 -55.60
N ASN A 593 5.25 13.57 -56.04
CA ASN A 593 4.70 14.84 -56.50
C ASN A 593 3.92 14.70 -57.82
N GLU A 594 4.38 13.83 -58.71
CA GLU A 594 3.67 13.55 -59.97
C GLU A 594 2.32 12.84 -59.73
N ARG A 595 2.28 11.88 -58.78
CA ARG A 595 1.05 11.22 -58.35
C ARG A 595 0.03 12.21 -57.77
N LYS A 596 0.49 13.12 -56.90
CA LYS A 596 -0.35 14.19 -56.33
C LYS A 596 -0.94 15.11 -57.41
N ARG A 597 -0.17 15.42 -58.45
CA ARG A 597 -0.64 16.21 -59.60
C ARG A 597 -1.75 15.47 -60.35
N GLN A 598 -1.61 14.17 -60.58
CA GLN A 598 -2.62 13.36 -61.27
C GLN A 598 -3.93 13.25 -60.47
N GLU A 599 -3.85 13.06 -59.15
CA GLU A 599 -5.03 13.03 -58.27
C GLU A 599 -5.79 14.36 -58.28
N TYR A 600 -5.05 15.47 -58.28
CA TYR A 600 -5.63 16.82 -58.39
C TYR A 600 -6.32 17.03 -59.75
N GLU A 601 -5.67 16.65 -60.86
CA GLU A 601 -6.24 16.77 -62.20
C GLU A 601 -7.47 15.86 -62.43
N ALA A 602 -7.56 14.72 -61.74
CA ALA A 602 -8.73 13.85 -61.75
C ALA A 602 -9.90 14.48 -60.99
N TRP A 603 -9.62 15.07 -59.82
CA TRP A 603 -10.63 15.79 -59.02
C TRP A 603 -11.21 17.00 -59.77
N VAL A 604 -10.37 17.79 -60.44
CA VAL A 604 -10.80 18.96 -61.24
C VAL A 604 -11.71 18.57 -62.41
N ARG A 605 -11.50 17.39 -63.01
CA ARG A 605 -12.27 16.93 -64.17
C ARG A 605 -13.64 16.33 -63.82
N GLN A 606 -13.80 15.68 -62.66
CA GLN A 606 -15.03 14.98 -62.29
C GLN A 606 -15.96 15.76 -61.35
N GLY A 607 -15.47 16.78 -60.64
CA GLY A 607 -16.27 17.58 -59.71
C GLY A 607 -16.58 16.85 -58.39
N GLY A 608 -16.67 17.60 -57.29
CA GLY A 608 -16.96 17.07 -55.95
C GLY A 608 -18.45 16.90 -55.67
N ILE A 609 -18.78 16.02 -54.70
CA ILE A 609 -20.14 15.79 -54.20
C ILE A 609 -20.61 17.02 -53.39
N ASP A 610 -21.88 17.42 -53.54
CA ASP A 610 -22.49 18.55 -52.81
C ASP A 610 -22.49 18.30 -51.30
N ALA A 611 -21.84 19.19 -50.53
CA ALA A 611 -21.65 19.09 -49.09
C ALA A 611 -22.95 19.13 -48.26
N LYS A 612 -24.08 19.56 -48.85
CA LYS A 612 -25.38 19.58 -48.17
C LYS A 612 -26.27 18.38 -48.50
N SER A 613 -25.83 17.48 -49.38
CA SER A 613 -26.58 16.26 -49.68
C SER A 613 -26.30 15.16 -48.64
N PRO A 614 -27.20 14.17 -48.50
CA PRO A 614 -26.96 13.00 -47.66
C PRO A 614 -25.64 12.27 -48.02
N ASP A 615 -25.34 12.16 -49.32
CA ASP A 615 -24.11 11.54 -49.82
C ASP A 615 -22.87 12.39 -49.52
N GLY A 616 -23.00 13.73 -49.58
CA GLY A 616 -21.93 14.65 -49.18
C GLY A 616 -21.67 14.63 -47.69
N THR A 617 -22.71 14.41 -46.88
CA THR A 617 -22.61 14.29 -45.42
C THR A 617 -21.96 12.95 -45.05
N ALA A 618 -22.38 11.84 -45.66
CA ALA A 618 -21.77 10.52 -45.50
C ALA A 618 -20.29 10.49 -45.94
N ALA A 619 -19.96 11.09 -47.09
CA ALA A 619 -18.58 11.24 -47.55
C ALA A 619 -17.74 12.14 -46.62
N SER A 620 -18.37 13.13 -45.95
CA SER A 620 -17.70 13.97 -44.95
C SER A 620 -17.38 13.19 -43.66
N PHE A 621 -18.24 12.23 -43.27
CA PHE A 621 -17.97 11.30 -42.16
C PHE A 621 -16.87 10.27 -42.47
N SER A 622 -16.64 9.96 -43.75
CA SER A 622 -15.57 9.05 -44.21
C SER A 622 -14.32 9.77 -44.73
N LYS A 623 -14.21 11.08 -44.53
CA LYS A 623 -13.07 11.87 -44.98
C LYS A 623 -11.83 11.50 -44.16
N ALA A 624 -10.82 10.93 -44.83
CA ALA A 624 -9.55 10.62 -44.19
C ALA A 624 -8.98 11.88 -43.53
N ASN A 625 -8.66 11.79 -42.23
CA ASN A 625 -8.11 12.92 -41.50
C ASN A 625 -6.73 13.32 -42.07
N ARG A 626 -6.29 14.55 -41.84
CA ARG A 626 -5.04 15.08 -42.41
C ARG A 626 -3.82 14.22 -42.05
N ASN A 627 -3.85 13.59 -40.88
CA ASN A 627 -2.78 12.71 -40.41
C ASN A 627 -2.82 11.36 -41.13
N ALA A 628 -3.99 10.77 -41.38
CA ALA A 628 -4.15 9.57 -42.20
C ALA A 628 -3.73 9.82 -43.66
N LEU A 629 -3.99 11.02 -44.20
CA LEU A 629 -3.48 11.46 -45.49
C LEU A 629 -1.96 11.69 -45.48
N ILE A 630 -1.40 12.25 -44.41
CA ILE A 630 0.05 12.39 -44.24
C ILE A 630 0.68 11.01 -44.12
N ILE A 631 0.11 10.11 -43.32
CA ILE A 631 0.54 8.72 -43.13
C ILE A 631 0.45 7.95 -44.45
N ALA A 632 -0.61 8.10 -45.23
CA ALA A 632 -0.72 7.50 -46.55
C ALA A 632 0.34 8.07 -47.52
N ASN A 633 0.58 9.39 -47.50
CA ASN A 633 1.62 10.01 -48.32
C ASN A 633 3.04 9.63 -47.88
N THR A 634 3.30 9.49 -46.58
CA THR A 634 4.59 9.05 -46.04
C THR A 634 4.79 7.56 -46.26
N SER A 635 3.75 6.75 -46.10
CA SER A 635 3.75 5.32 -46.40
C SER A 635 4.05 5.09 -47.88
N LEU A 636 3.37 5.81 -48.77
CA LEU A 636 3.63 5.77 -50.22
C LEU A 636 5.03 6.29 -50.56
N PHE A 637 5.51 7.33 -49.86
CA PHE A 637 6.89 7.81 -50.02
C PHE A 637 7.93 6.76 -49.62
N TYR A 638 7.73 6.08 -48.48
CA TYR A 638 8.60 5.01 -48.01
C TYR A 638 8.51 3.78 -48.90
N GLU A 639 7.33 3.44 -49.42
CA GLU A 639 7.15 2.38 -50.40
C GLU A 639 7.95 2.68 -51.67
N LEU A 640 7.83 3.89 -52.22
CA LEU A 640 8.56 4.32 -53.42
C LEU A 640 10.08 4.38 -53.19
N ALA A 641 10.52 4.87 -52.03
CA ALA A 641 11.94 4.92 -51.66
C ALA A 641 12.52 3.52 -51.46
N THR A 642 11.80 2.64 -50.77
CA THR A 642 12.19 1.24 -50.53
C THR A 642 12.23 0.48 -51.84
N ASN A 643 11.23 0.65 -52.72
CA ASN A 643 11.24 0.03 -54.04
C ASN A 643 12.41 0.51 -54.92
N GLU A 644 12.80 1.79 -54.88
CA GLU A 644 14.00 2.26 -55.61
C GLU A 644 15.31 1.73 -55.01
N ILE A 645 15.41 1.62 -53.69
CA ILE A 645 16.57 1.03 -52.99
C ILE A 645 16.69 -0.46 -53.34
N VAL A 646 15.59 -1.21 -53.23
CA VAL A 646 15.51 -2.65 -53.55
C VAL A 646 15.82 -2.89 -55.03
N ASN A 647 15.25 -2.09 -55.94
CA ASN A 647 15.57 -2.19 -57.37
C ASN A 647 17.03 -1.84 -57.69
N SER A 648 17.60 -0.85 -57.01
CA SER A 648 19.01 -0.47 -57.16
C SER A 648 19.95 -1.58 -56.67
N LEU A 649 19.65 -2.20 -55.52
CA LEU A 649 20.35 -3.37 -55.00
C LEU A 649 20.21 -4.59 -55.93
N HIS A 650 19.05 -4.79 -56.55
CA HIS A 650 18.84 -5.82 -57.57
C HIS A 650 19.62 -5.55 -58.87
N THR A 651 19.79 -4.29 -59.28
CA THR A 651 20.64 -3.95 -60.44
C THR A 651 22.13 -4.11 -60.18
N LEU A 652 22.60 -3.83 -58.95
CA LEU A 652 23.96 -4.11 -58.50
C LEU A 652 24.23 -5.63 -58.44
N ARG A 653 23.26 -6.41 -57.96
CA ARG A 653 23.29 -7.89 -58.04
C ARG A 653 23.22 -8.41 -59.48
N ARG A 654 22.53 -7.73 -60.42
CA ARG A 654 22.52 -8.08 -61.86
C ARG A 654 23.84 -7.77 -62.56
N ARG A 655 24.56 -6.70 -62.19
CA ARG A 655 25.92 -6.42 -62.70
C ARG A 655 26.95 -7.46 -62.23
N LYS A 656 26.83 -7.97 -61.01
CA LYS A 656 27.66 -9.09 -60.50
C LYS A 656 27.30 -10.45 -61.14
N ARG A 657 26.06 -10.63 -61.62
CA ARG A 657 25.58 -11.83 -62.34
C ARG A 657 25.84 -11.87 -63.85
N GLN A 658 26.38 -10.81 -64.46
CA GLN A 658 26.77 -10.81 -65.89
C GLN A 658 28.20 -11.35 -66.14
N VAL A 659 28.94 -11.73 -65.10
CA VAL A 659 30.36 -12.15 -65.22
C VAL A 659 30.55 -13.68 -65.19
N PHE A 660 29.54 -14.47 -64.79
CA PHE A 660 29.64 -15.94 -64.85
C PHE A 660 28.34 -16.59 -65.33
N ASP A 661 28.44 -17.12 -66.55
CA ASP A 661 27.64 -18.12 -67.29
C ASP A 661 26.11 -18.24 -67.12
N ASN A 662 25.48 -17.75 -68.19
CA ASN A 662 24.42 -18.37 -69.02
C ASN A 662 24.19 -19.89 -68.83
N ASN A 663 23.05 -20.27 -68.27
CA ASN A 663 22.10 -21.17 -68.96
C ASN A 663 20.74 -21.28 -68.26
N LEU A 664 19.71 -21.03 -69.07
CA LEU A 664 18.29 -21.41 -69.03
C LEU A 664 17.51 -21.47 -67.70
N GLY A 665 16.44 -20.67 -67.66
CA GLY A 665 15.27 -20.90 -66.81
C GLY A 665 14.57 -19.61 -66.43
N GLY A 666 13.81 -19.02 -67.34
CA GLY A 666 13.04 -17.80 -67.10
C GLY A 666 11.93 -18.04 -66.07
N PHE A 667 11.89 -17.20 -65.03
CA PHE A 667 10.68 -17.00 -64.24
C PHE A 667 9.83 -15.94 -64.94
N THR A 668 8.76 -16.41 -65.58
CA THR A 668 7.61 -15.61 -66.02
C THR A 668 6.76 -15.26 -64.78
N SER A 669 5.94 -14.21 -64.87
CA SER A 669 5.06 -13.73 -63.79
C SER A 669 4.00 -14.75 -63.33
N ASP A 670 3.99 -15.95 -63.91
CA ASP A 670 2.94 -16.93 -63.75
C ASP A 670 3.23 -17.96 -62.64
N ASP A 671 4.47 -18.07 -62.13
CA ASP A 671 4.76 -18.95 -60.98
C ASP A 671 4.51 -18.30 -59.62
N PHE A 672 4.49 -16.96 -59.56
CA PHE A 672 3.94 -16.23 -58.40
C PHE A 672 2.41 -16.15 -58.50
N SER A 673 1.86 -16.09 -59.72
CA SER A 673 0.42 -16.16 -59.96
C SER A 673 -0.16 -17.55 -59.64
N ASN A 674 0.51 -18.65 -59.98
CA ASN A 674 0.05 -20.02 -59.68
C ASN A 674 0.24 -20.40 -58.19
N ALA A 675 1.14 -19.74 -57.47
CA ALA A 675 1.24 -19.84 -56.01
C ALA A 675 0.16 -19.03 -55.27
N LEU A 676 -0.40 -17.98 -55.89
CA LEU A 676 -1.52 -17.19 -55.37
C LEU A 676 -2.89 -17.69 -55.85
N GLN A 677 -2.93 -18.44 -56.96
CA GLN A 677 -4.13 -19.07 -57.51
C GLN A 677 -4.47 -20.43 -56.88
N SER A 678 -3.60 -20.97 -56.01
CA SER A 678 -3.84 -22.27 -55.39
C SER A 678 -4.49 -22.24 -54.01
N VAL A 679 -4.71 -21.10 -53.34
CA VAL A 679 -5.66 -21.12 -52.21
C VAL A 679 -6.45 -19.81 -52.10
N ASP A 680 -7.74 -19.99 -52.39
CA ASP A 680 -8.82 -19.01 -52.35
C ASP A 680 -9.08 -18.51 -50.93
N VAL A 681 -9.02 -17.19 -50.73
CA VAL A 681 -9.57 -16.56 -49.53
C VAL A 681 -10.67 -15.53 -49.82
N ASN A 682 -11.24 -15.45 -51.03
CA ASN A 682 -12.32 -14.50 -51.34
C ASN A 682 -13.56 -15.08 -52.02
N GLN A 683 -13.66 -16.42 -52.03
CA GLN A 683 -14.82 -17.06 -51.38
C GLN A 683 -15.08 -16.57 -49.94
N PHE A 684 -14.15 -15.91 -49.24
CA PHE A 684 -14.39 -15.33 -47.90
C PHE A 684 -14.85 -13.88 -47.88
N ILE A 685 -14.83 -13.09 -48.99
CA ILE A 685 -15.34 -11.70 -48.92
C ILE A 685 -16.83 -11.56 -49.20
N THR A 686 -17.49 -12.30 -50.10
CA THR A 686 -18.99 -12.25 -50.15
C THR A 686 -19.63 -13.40 -50.93
N GLY A 687 -20.10 -14.42 -50.22
CA GLY A 687 -20.93 -15.49 -50.75
C GLY A 687 -21.89 -16.05 -49.71
N SER A 688 -22.37 -15.18 -48.82
CA SER A 688 -23.57 -15.23 -47.99
C SER A 688 -23.31 -14.18 -46.90
N ILE A 689 -24.25 -13.26 -46.69
CA ILE A 689 -24.76 -13.13 -45.33
C ILE A 689 -25.33 -14.53 -45.03
N SER A 690 -24.44 -15.47 -44.71
CA SER A 690 -24.72 -16.35 -43.61
C SER A 690 -24.64 -15.35 -42.48
N PRO A 691 -25.71 -15.24 -41.69
CA PRO A 691 -25.81 -14.24 -40.64
C PRO A 691 -24.44 -14.14 -40.01
N ILE A 692 -23.88 -12.92 -39.85
CA ILE A 692 -22.62 -12.70 -39.13
C ILE A 692 -22.55 -13.84 -38.14
N ASN A 693 -21.67 -14.82 -38.38
CA ASN A 693 -21.48 -15.85 -37.40
C ASN A 693 -20.60 -15.10 -36.39
N LEU A 694 -21.27 -14.25 -35.62
CA LEU A 694 -21.43 -14.31 -34.18
C LEU A 694 -21.82 -15.74 -33.76
N GLU A 695 -21.31 -16.80 -34.40
CA GLU A 695 -20.57 -17.70 -33.55
C GLU A 695 -19.46 -16.84 -33.00
N PRO A 696 -19.55 -16.51 -31.71
CA PRO A 696 -18.38 -15.99 -31.06
C PRO A 696 -17.31 -17.02 -31.39
N GLN A 697 -16.15 -16.60 -31.87
CA GLN A 697 -14.98 -17.29 -31.34
C GLN A 697 -15.06 -17.01 -29.84
N CYS A 698 -15.90 -17.77 -29.14
CA CYS A 698 -15.68 -18.11 -27.77
C CYS A 698 -14.33 -18.80 -27.88
N GLU A 699 -13.25 -18.02 -27.79
CA GLU A 699 -12.03 -18.50 -27.15
C GLU A 699 -12.53 -19.38 -26.03
N ASN A 700 -12.26 -20.69 -26.07
CA ASN A 700 -12.85 -21.69 -25.19
C ASN A 700 -13.05 -21.11 -23.77
N LEU A 701 -14.25 -20.56 -23.49
CA LEU A 701 -14.51 -19.76 -22.28
C LEU A 701 -14.60 -20.69 -21.06
N GLU A 702 -14.56 -21.99 -21.30
CA GLU A 702 -14.45 -23.06 -20.31
C GLU A 702 -13.01 -23.32 -19.85
N ALA A 703 -12.01 -22.65 -20.44
CA ALA A 703 -10.64 -22.78 -19.95
C ALA A 703 -10.53 -22.17 -18.54
N PRO A 704 -10.01 -22.90 -17.54
CA PRO A 704 -9.84 -22.37 -16.20
C PRO A 704 -8.89 -21.17 -16.25
N CYS A 705 -9.27 -20.09 -15.56
CA CYS A 705 -8.46 -18.89 -15.47
C CYS A 705 -7.05 -19.21 -14.99
N ASP A 706 -6.03 -18.81 -15.76
CA ASP A 706 -4.65 -18.89 -15.32
C ASP A 706 -4.37 -17.76 -14.33
N THR A 707 -4.21 -18.13 -13.06
CA THR A 707 -3.99 -17.21 -11.95
C THR A 707 -2.53 -16.88 -11.72
N THR A 708 -1.62 -17.46 -12.51
CA THR A 708 -0.17 -17.29 -12.37
C THR A 708 0.40 -16.17 -13.24
N THR A 709 -0.36 -15.72 -14.25
CA THR A 709 0.06 -14.62 -15.13
C THR A 709 -0.25 -13.27 -14.50
N PRO A 710 0.70 -12.32 -14.48
CA PRO A 710 0.47 -10.96 -13.94
C PRO A 710 -0.27 -10.05 -14.93
N PHE A 711 -0.58 -10.52 -16.14
CA PHE A 711 -1.13 -9.70 -17.21
C PHE A 711 -2.62 -9.96 -17.41
N ARG A 712 -3.37 -8.89 -17.71
CA ARG A 712 -4.77 -9.00 -18.11
C ARG A 712 -4.88 -9.59 -19.50
N THR A 713 -5.94 -10.34 -19.75
CA THR A 713 -6.32 -10.76 -21.10
C THR A 713 -6.77 -9.54 -21.91
N LEU A 714 -6.54 -9.55 -23.22
CA LEU A 714 -6.99 -8.48 -24.12
C LEU A 714 -8.52 -8.34 -24.13
N THR A 715 -9.24 -9.45 -23.96
CA THR A 715 -10.71 -9.51 -23.92
C THR A 715 -11.28 -9.14 -22.55
N ALA A 716 -10.45 -8.97 -21.52
CA ALA A 716 -10.87 -8.84 -20.12
C ALA A 716 -11.54 -10.11 -19.52
N HIS A 717 -11.52 -11.25 -20.22
CA HIS A 717 -11.90 -12.55 -19.67
C HIS A 717 -11.03 -12.91 -18.46
N CYS A 718 -11.61 -13.51 -17.42
CA CYS A 718 -10.96 -13.80 -16.13
C CYS A 718 -10.58 -12.58 -15.27
N ASN A 719 -10.98 -11.36 -15.64
CA ASN A 719 -10.86 -10.22 -14.71
C ASN A 719 -11.73 -10.39 -13.46
N ASN A 720 -12.84 -11.14 -13.55
CA ASN A 720 -13.53 -11.68 -12.40
C ASN A 720 -13.28 -13.20 -12.31
N LEU A 721 -12.44 -13.60 -11.37
CA LEU A 721 -11.98 -14.99 -11.23
C LEU A 721 -13.10 -15.98 -10.81
N ARG A 722 -14.22 -15.48 -10.26
CA ARG A 722 -15.38 -16.30 -9.90
C ARG A 722 -16.35 -16.46 -11.07
N ASN A 723 -16.53 -15.40 -11.85
CA ASN A 723 -17.41 -15.36 -13.01
C ASN A 723 -16.62 -14.74 -14.18
N PRO A 724 -15.82 -15.53 -14.91
CA PRO A 724 -14.84 -15.03 -15.89
C PRO A 724 -15.40 -14.14 -16.99
N GLU A 725 -16.71 -14.24 -17.26
CA GLU A 725 -17.44 -13.47 -18.28
C GLU A 725 -17.84 -12.05 -17.82
N LEU A 726 -17.86 -11.77 -16.51
CA LEU A 726 -18.30 -10.46 -16.03
C LEU A 726 -17.26 -9.37 -16.36
N GLY A 727 -17.70 -8.33 -17.07
CA GLY A 727 -16.83 -7.23 -17.53
C GLY A 727 -15.93 -7.57 -18.71
N GLN A 728 -16.13 -8.73 -19.35
CA GLN A 728 -15.46 -9.09 -20.60
C GLN A 728 -15.94 -8.19 -21.75
N SER A 729 -15.08 -7.93 -22.73
CA SER A 729 -15.45 -7.25 -23.98
C SER A 729 -16.58 -7.99 -24.71
N LEU A 730 -17.37 -7.28 -25.50
CA LEU A 730 -18.55 -7.82 -26.23
C LEU A 730 -19.69 -8.31 -25.33
N THR A 731 -19.74 -7.87 -24.07
CA THR A 731 -20.87 -8.08 -23.16
C THR A 731 -21.71 -6.81 -23.00
N VAL A 732 -22.96 -6.96 -22.54
CA VAL A 732 -23.88 -5.83 -22.34
C VAL A 732 -23.49 -4.99 -21.12
N PHE A 733 -23.72 -3.67 -21.19
CA PHE A 733 -23.61 -2.81 -20.02
C PHE A 733 -24.64 -3.20 -18.96
N ALA A 734 -24.26 -3.10 -17.69
CA ALA A 734 -25.21 -3.19 -16.59
C ALA A 734 -26.10 -1.93 -16.57
N ARG A 735 -27.26 -2.01 -15.93
CA ARG A 735 -28.21 -0.89 -15.79
C ARG A 735 -28.67 -0.77 -14.35
N LEU A 736 -28.80 0.46 -13.86
CA LEU A 736 -29.36 0.74 -12.54
C LEU A 736 -30.89 0.82 -12.58
N LEU A 737 -31.44 1.34 -13.68
CA LEU A 737 -32.88 1.38 -13.96
C LEU A 737 -33.20 0.70 -15.30
N PRO A 738 -34.43 0.19 -15.51
CA PRO A 738 -34.88 -0.29 -16.81
C PRO A 738 -34.74 0.77 -17.90
N ALA A 739 -34.46 0.36 -19.14
CA ALA A 739 -34.37 1.27 -20.28
C ALA A 739 -35.72 1.96 -20.54
N ALA A 740 -35.68 3.26 -20.87
CA ALA A 740 -36.84 4.05 -21.22
C ALA A 740 -36.70 4.58 -22.66
N TYR A 741 -37.29 3.85 -23.61
CA TYR A 741 -37.40 4.24 -25.02
C TYR A 741 -38.78 4.80 -25.31
N ASP A 742 -38.92 5.64 -26.33
CA ASP A 742 -40.19 6.28 -26.70
C ASP A 742 -41.23 5.25 -27.15
N ASP A 743 -40.77 4.19 -27.83
CA ASP A 743 -41.56 3.03 -28.24
C ASP A 743 -41.46 1.84 -27.27
N GLY A 744 -40.73 2.02 -26.15
CA GLY A 744 -40.44 0.97 -25.18
C GLY A 744 -39.42 -0.08 -25.62
N ILE A 745 -38.84 0.02 -26.82
CA ILE A 745 -37.96 -0.99 -27.41
C ILE A 745 -36.58 -0.44 -27.78
N SER A 746 -36.52 0.59 -28.63
CA SER A 746 -35.25 1.13 -29.12
C SER A 746 -35.31 2.55 -29.66
N GLN A 747 -36.50 3.14 -29.83
CA GLN A 747 -36.57 4.53 -30.30
C GLN A 747 -36.06 5.49 -29.23
N PRO A 748 -35.09 6.37 -29.56
CA PRO A 748 -34.60 7.38 -28.64
C PRO A 748 -35.74 8.24 -28.10
N ARG A 749 -35.67 8.63 -26.83
CA ARG A 749 -36.68 9.50 -26.22
C ARG A 749 -36.80 10.79 -27.02
N SER A 750 -37.96 11.01 -27.64
CA SER A 750 -38.24 12.19 -28.46
C SER A 750 -39.41 13.02 -27.93
N LEU A 751 -40.27 12.42 -27.09
CA LEU A 751 -41.45 13.07 -26.52
C LEU A 751 -41.30 13.33 -25.01
N SER A 752 -41.83 14.47 -24.58
CA SER A 752 -42.04 14.86 -23.18
C SER A 752 -43.17 14.04 -22.58
N VAL A 753 -43.21 13.96 -21.24
CA VAL A 753 -44.35 13.40 -20.49
C VAL A 753 -45.68 14.08 -20.82
N THR A 754 -45.68 15.29 -21.38
CA THR A 754 -46.88 16.01 -21.83
C THR A 754 -47.23 15.76 -23.30
N GLY A 755 -46.50 14.91 -24.02
CA GLY A 755 -46.70 14.59 -25.44
C GLY A 755 -46.12 15.60 -26.43
N ALA A 756 -45.41 16.63 -25.95
CA ALA A 756 -44.69 17.60 -26.80
C ALA A 756 -43.28 17.08 -27.15
N PRO A 757 -42.65 17.49 -28.26
CA PRO A 757 -41.28 17.08 -28.57
C PRO A 757 -40.29 17.61 -27.51
N LEU A 758 -39.34 16.76 -27.09
CA LEU A 758 -38.27 17.16 -26.18
C LEU A 758 -37.39 18.25 -26.82
N PRO A 759 -36.82 19.16 -26.01
CA PRO A 759 -36.00 20.23 -26.54
C PRO A 759 -34.77 19.71 -27.30
N ASN A 760 -34.35 20.46 -28.31
CA ASN A 760 -33.14 20.16 -29.08
C ASN A 760 -31.92 20.15 -28.14
N PRO A 761 -31.08 19.09 -28.15
CA PRO A 761 -29.87 19.01 -27.33
C PRO A 761 -28.93 20.22 -27.43
N ARG A 762 -28.82 20.87 -28.60
CA ARG A 762 -28.00 22.07 -28.80
C ARG A 762 -28.56 23.30 -28.07
N SER A 763 -29.89 23.41 -27.99
CA SER A 763 -30.54 24.47 -27.20
C SER A 763 -30.32 24.27 -25.71
N ILE A 764 -30.33 23.01 -25.24
CA ILE A 764 -30.02 22.69 -23.84
C ILE A 764 -28.56 23.03 -23.53
N SER A 765 -27.64 22.60 -24.39
CA SER A 765 -26.21 22.91 -24.30
C SER A 765 -25.93 24.41 -24.18
N SER A 766 -26.42 25.20 -25.14
CA SER A 766 -26.16 26.66 -25.17
C SER A 766 -26.80 27.47 -24.03
N LEU A 767 -27.93 27.03 -23.48
CA LEU A 767 -28.67 27.78 -22.46
C LEU A 767 -28.35 27.34 -21.02
N ILE A 768 -28.09 26.05 -20.81
CA ILE A 768 -27.70 25.50 -19.50
C ILE A 768 -26.19 25.61 -19.30
N HIS A 769 -25.40 25.38 -20.37
CA HIS A 769 -23.94 25.35 -20.32
C HIS A 769 -23.25 26.51 -21.06
N PRO A 770 -23.33 27.77 -20.57
CA PRO A 770 -22.63 28.88 -21.20
C PRO A 770 -21.12 28.83 -20.96
N ASP A 771 -20.35 29.41 -21.87
CA ASP A 771 -18.88 29.47 -21.83
C ASP A 771 -18.40 30.56 -20.85
N ILE A 772 -18.13 30.18 -19.61
CA ILE A 772 -17.63 31.05 -18.54
C ILE A 772 -16.48 30.33 -17.84
N SER A 773 -15.29 30.94 -17.79
CA SER A 773 -14.12 30.37 -17.10
C SER A 773 -14.18 30.65 -15.59
N ASN A 774 -14.01 29.61 -14.79
CA ASN A 774 -14.07 29.62 -13.34
C ASN A 774 -13.11 28.55 -12.78
N LEU A 775 -12.10 28.91 -12.00
CA LEU A 775 -10.99 28.01 -11.63
C LEU A 775 -11.18 27.36 -10.25
N HIS A 776 -10.90 26.07 -10.15
CA HIS A 776 -11.01 25.33 -8.88
C HIS A 776 -9.79 25.58 -7.97
N THR A 777 -10.03 25.94 -6.70
CA THR A 777 -8.96 26.41 -5.79
C THR A 777 -8.13 25.31 -5.10
N ARG A 778 -8.55 24.03 -5.16
CA ARG A 778 -7.99 22.95 -4.29
C ARG A 778 -7.50 21.64 -4.94
N TYR A 779 -7.99 21.20 -6.11
CA TYR A 779 -7.79 19.80 -6.56
C TYR A 779 -7.09 19.70 -7.93
N SER A 780 -6.35 18.60 -8.12
CA SER A 780 -5.75 18.12 -9.39
C SER A 780 -6.19 16.66 -9.69
N LEU A 781 -5.95 16.17 -10.92
CA LEU A 781 -6.67 15.05 -11.56
C LEU A 781 -6.25 13.59 -11.22
N MET A 782 -5.49 13.31 -10.16
CA MET A 782 -4.93 11.94 -9.93
C MET A 782 -5.39 11.29 -8.61
N GLY A 783 -5.82 10.01 -8.68
CA GLY A 783 -6.21 9.21 -7.51
C GLY A 783 -6.04 7.70 -7.75
N TYR A 784 -5.93 6.91 -6.66
CA TYR A 784 -5.68 5.46 -6.67
C TYR A 784 -6.73 4.69 -5.87
N TYR A 785 -7.09 3.48 -6.33
CA TYR A 785 -8.00 2.52 -5.68
C TYR A 785 -7.29 1.17 -5.54
N LYS A 786 -7.45 0.49 -4.39
CA LYS A 786 -6.66 -0.71 -4.00
C LYS A 786 -7.51 -1.95 -3.66
N GLU A 787 -8.83 -1.91 -3.84
CA GLU A 787 -9.72 -2.99 -3.37
C GLU A 787 -10.31 -3.80 -4.53
N TYR A 788 -10.37 -5.13 -4.40
CA TYR A 788 -10.97 -6.04 -5.39
C TYR A 788 -11.99 -6.93 -4.70
N ASN A 789 -13.21 -7.02 -5.25
CA ASN A 789 -14.30 -7.83 -4.74
C ASN A 789 -14.82 -8.79 -5.83
N PRO A 790 -14.65 -10.12 -5.68
CA PRO A 790 -15.06 -11.09 -6.70
C PRO A 790 -16.59 -11.26 -6.83
N THR A 791 -17.40 -10.76 -5.88
CA THR A 791 -18.86 -10.78 -5.99
C THR A 791 -19.43 -9.53 -6.65
N CYS A 792 -18.60 -8.51 -6.86
CA CYS A 792 -19.00 -7.29 -7.55
C CYS A 792 -19.06 -7.53 -9.06
N ASN A 793 -20.07 -6.99 -9.73
CA ASN A 793 -20.12 -6.99 -11.18
C ASN A 793 -19.26 -5.83 -11.72
N PRO A 794 -18.10 -6.10 -12.36
CA PRO A 794 -17.24 -5.06 -12.92
C PRO A 794 -17.79 -4.39 -14.20
N SER A 795 -18.93 -4.85 -14.73
CA SER A 795 -19.54 -4.23 -15.91
C SER A 795 -19.89 -2.77 -15.63
N ILE A 796 -19.48 -1.90 -16.55
CA ILE A 796 -19.80 -0.47 -16.48
C ILE A 796 -21.31 -0.30 -16.58
N VAL A 797 -21.90 0.49 -15.68
CA VAL A 797 -23.32 0.85 -15.78
C VAL A 797 -23.55 1.90 -16.87
N THR A 798 -24.64 1.76 -17.61
CA THR A 798 -24.95 2.59 -18.78
C THR A 798 -25.00 4.08 -18.43
N GLU A 799 -25.59 4.40 -17.29
CA GLU A 799 -25.73 5.76 -16.74
C GLU A 799 -24.39 6.40 -16.45
N PHE A 800 -23.43 5.61 -15.95
CA PHE A 800 -22.08 6.06 -15.71
C PHE A 800 -21.37 6.37 -17.02
N ALA A 801 -21.45 5.48 -18.02
CA ALA A 801 -20.79 5.66 -19.31
C ALA A 801 -21.36 6.83 -20.15
N THR A 802 -22.66 7.09 -20.05
CA THR A 802 -23.38 8.05 -20.90
C THR A 802 -23.62 9.41 -20.24
N ALA A 803 -23.68 9.47 -18.90
CA ALA A 803 -23.92 10.70 -18.15
C ALA A 803 -22.84 10.97 -17.08
N ALA A 804 -22.79 10.19 -15.99
CA ALA A 804 -22.03 10.58 -14.79
C ALA A 804 -20.50 10.70 -15.04
N PHE A 805 -19.89 9.80 -15.83
CA PHE A 805 -18.46 9.87 -16.13
C PHE A 805 -18.10 10.94 -17.17
N ARG A 806 -19.09 11.69 -17.68
CA ARG A 806 -18.89 12.81 -18.61
C ARG A 806 -18.68 14.15 -17.88
N ILE A 807 -18.69 14.16 -16.54
CA ILE A 807 -18.46 15.35 -15.70
C ILE A 807 -17.16 16.07 -16.05
N GLY A 808 -16.12 15.32 -16.44
CA GLY A 808 -14.80 15.85 -16.78
C GLY A 808 -14.78 16.83 -17.95
N HIS A 809 -15.84 16.87 -18.77
CA HIS A 809 -15.94 17.84 -19.87
C HIS A 809 -16.13 19.29 -19.40
N SER A 810 -16.67 19.51 -18.19
CA SER A 810 -16.75 20.86 -17.58
C SER A 810 -15.41 21.33 -17.00
N LEU A 811 -14.53 20.39 -16.63
CA LEU A 811 -13.20 20.68 -16.08
C LEU A 811 -12.19 21.14 -17.15
N LEU A 812 -12.57 21.08 -18.43
CA LEU A 812 -11.70 21.35 -19.57
C LEU A 812 -11.45 22.84 -19.72
N ARG A 813 -10.17 23.21 -19.64
CA ARG A 813 -9.73 24.54 -20.02
C ARG A 813 -9.75 24.75 -21.54
N PRO A 814 -9.99 25.98 -22.02
CA PRO A 814 -9.89 26.30 -23.45
C PRO A 814 -8.45 26.19 -23.99
N HIS A 815 -7.46 26.29 -23.12
CA HIS A 815 -6.04 26.28 -23.47
C HIS A 815 -5.20 25.70 -22.34
N ILE A 816 -4.17 24.96 -22.73
CA ILE A 816 -3.18 24.31 -21.87
C ILE A 816 -1.92 25.19 -21.87
N PRO A 817 -1.57 25.79 -20.72
CA PRO A 817 -0.33 26.55 -20.61
C PRO A 817 0.88 25.62 -20.65
N ARG A 818 1.99 26.12 -21.18
CA ARG A 818 3.28 25.41 -21.22
C ARG A 818 4.21 26.02 -20.19
N LEU A 819 4.98 25.20 -19.48
CA LEU A 819 5.96 25.67 -18.50
C LEU A 819 7.37 25.14 -18.78
N SER A 820 8.34 26.04 -18.70
CA SER A 820 9.77 25.69 -18.73
C SER A 820 10.17 24.83 -17.51
N VAL A 821 11.38 24.29 -17.55
CA VAL A 821 11.97 23.53 -16.41
C VAL A 821 11.98 24.37 -15.12
N GLN A 822 12.09 25.70 -15.24
CA GLN A 822 12.06 26.66 -14.14
C GLN A 822 10.62 27.11 -13.76
N HIS A 823 9.60 26.40 -14.23
CA HIS A 823 8.17 26.69 -13.99
C HIS A 823 7.73 28.08 -14.47
N GLN A 824 8.42 28.65 -15.48
CA GLN A 824 8.01 29.92 -16.10
C GLN A 824 7.09 29.66 -17.32
N PRO A 825 6.02 30.46 -17.52
CA PRO A 825 5.14 30.38 -18.70
C PRO A 825 5.90 30.48 -20.01
N ILE A 826 5.58 29.58 -20.95
CA ILE A 826 6.09 29.58 -22.33
C ILE A 826 4.92 29.89 -23.27
N ASP A 827 5.06 30.98 -24.03
CA ASP A 827 4.10 31.37 -25.07
C ASP A 827 4.45 30.76 -26.44
N PRO A 828 3.44 30.46 -27.30
CA PRO A 828 2.01 30.54 -27.03
C PRO A 828 1.47 29.29 -26.29
N PRO A 829 0.36 29.42 -25.54
CA PRO A 829 -0.33 28.29 -24.95
C PRO A 829 -0.99 27.41 -26.03
N LEU A 830 -1.21 26.14 -25.73
CA LEU A 830 -1.84 25.20 -26.66
C LEU A 830 -3.36 25.28 -26.54
N LEU A 831 -4.05 25.64 -27.62
CA LEU A 831 -5.51 25.62 -27.67
C LEU A 831 -6.02 24.18 -27.73
N LEU A 832 -7.11 23.88 -27.03
CA LEU A 832 -7.64 22.52 -26.97
C LEU A 832 -8.08 22.02 -28.36
N ARG A 833 -8.68 22.88 -29.19
CA ARG A 833 -9.05 22.54 -30.59
C ARG A 833 -7.87 22.11 -31.47
N ASP A 834 -6.64 22.37 -31.06
CA ASP A 834 -5.44 22.05 -31.84
C ASP A 834 -4.87 20.66 -31.54
N GLY A 835 -5.31 20.06 -30.43
CA GLY A 835 -4.82 18.77 -29.96
C GLY A 835 -5.63 17.55 -30.43
N PHE A 836 -6.89 17.74 -30.83
CA PHE A 836 -7.76 16.60 -31.17
C PHE A 836 -7.25 15.81 -32.38
N PHE A 837 -6.91 14.54 -32.16
CA PHE A 837 -6.40 13.59 -33.17
C PHE A 837 -5.17 14.08 -33.96
N ARG A 838 -4.36 14.96 -33.35
CA ARG A 838 -3.11 15.49 -33.93
C ARG A 838 -1.94 15.27 -32.98
N THR A 839 -1.50 14.02 -32.89
CA THR A 839 -0.39 13.58 -32.05
C THR A 839 0.95 14.19 -32.44
N ASP A 840 1.13 14.56 -33.71
CA ASP A 840 2.41 15.01 -34.27
C ASP A 840 2.94 16.28 -33.59
N ASN A 841 2.02 17.17 -33.17
CA ASN A 841 2.38 18.37 -32.43
C ASN A 841 2.94 18.02 -31.04
N PHE A 842 2.45 16.95 -30.41
CA PHE A 842 2.85 16.50 -29.07
C PHE A 842 4.16 15.70 -29.06
N LEU A 843 4.63 15.20 -30.21
CA LEU A 843 5.86 14.41 -30.34
C LEU A 843 7.13 15.28 -30.49
N GLN A 844 7.01 16.60 -30.35
CA GLN A 844 8.17 17.49 -30.34
C GLN A 844 8.99 17.30 -29.06
N PRO A 845 10.33 17.22 -29.14
CA PRO A 845 11.19 17.08 -27.96
C PRO A 845 10.90 18.15 -26.90
N GLY A 846 10.72 17.73 -25.65
CA GLY A 846 10.47 18.61 -24.49
C GLY A 846 9.05 19.14 -24.34
N LEU A 847 8.20 19.06 -25.37
CA LEU A 847 6.84 19.63 -25.31
C LEU A 847 5.94 18.87 -24.33
N VAL A 848 6.07 17.54 -24.24
CA VAL A 848 5.32 16.73 -23.27
C VAL A 848 5.68 17.14 -21.84
N ASP A 849 6.95 17.43 -21.57
CA ASP A 849 7.40 17.86 -20.25
C ASP A 849 6.87 19.27 -19.93
N GLU A 850 6.86 20.17 -20.91
CA GLU A 850 6.30 21.51 -20.76
C GLU A 850 4.81 21.51 -20.50
N ILE A 851 4.06 20.65 -21.20
CA ILE A 851 2.63 20.43 -20.99
C ILE A 851 2.40 19.79 -19.64
N SER A 852 3.17 18.77 -19.27
CA SER A 852 3.01 18.05 -17.99
C SER A 852 3.26 18.99 -16.82
N ARG A 853 4.30 19.82 -16.86
CA ARG A 853 4.52 20.89 -15.87
C ARG A 853 3.35 21.89 -15.87
N GLY A 854 2.88 22.29 -17.04
CA GLY A 854 1.71 23.15 -17.19
C GLY A 854 0.45 22.57 -16.54
N LEU A 855 0.16 21.29 -16.76
CA LEU A 855 -1.00 20.59 -16.21
C LEU A 855 -0.91 20.41 -14.68
N VAL A 856 0.30 20.21 -14.14
CA VAL A 856 0.52 20.08 -12.69
C VAL A 856 0.39 21.43 -11.97
N ALA A 857 0.90 22.51 -12.57
CA ALA A 857 0.95 23.83 -11.95
C ALA A 857 -0.31 24.68 -12.17
N THR A 858 -1.20 24.27 -13.07
CA THR A 858 -2.37 25.07 -13.46
C THR A 858 -3.65 24.46 -12.89
N PRO A 859 -4.51 25.27 -12.25
CA PRO A 859 -5.81 24.79 -11.79
C PRO A 859 -6.71 24.39 -12.98
N MET A 860 -7.50 23.34 -12.79
CA MET A 860 -8.59 22.97 -13.68
C MET A 860 -9.76 23.97 -13.58
N GLU A 861 -10.65 23.98 -14.59
CA GLU A 861 -11.94 24.66 -14.46
C GLU A 861 -12.80 23.97 -13.38
N THR A 862 -13.75 24.69 -12.79
CA THR A 862 -14.65 24.17 -11.77
C THR A 862 -15.61 23.14 -12.35
N LEU A 863 -15.99 22.14 -11.54
CA LEU A 863 -17.09 21.26 -11.91
C LEU A 863 -18.41 22.00 -11.71
N ASP A 864 -18.95 22.55 -12.79
CA ASP A 864 -20.24 23.23 -12.79
C ASP A 864 -20.91 23.11 -14.16
N GLN A 865 -22.03 23.82 -14.32
CA GLN A 865 -22.72 23.86 -15.59
C GLN A 865 -21.93 24.55 -16.71
N PHE A 866 -20.80 25.23 -16.48
CA PHE A 866 -20.09 25.95 -17.53
C PHE A 866 -19.14 25.03 -18.30
N ILE A 867 -19.12 25.18 -19.63
CA ILE A 867 -18.35 24.30 -20.52
C ILE A 867 -17.70 25.14 -21.60
N THR A 868 -16.40 24.92 -21.82
CA THR A 868 -15.61 25.71 -22.76
C THR A 868 -16.13 25.66 -24.20
N GLY A 869 -16.06 26.81 -24.87
CA GLY A 869 -16.32 26.96 -26.31
C GLY A 869 -15.53 26.00 -27.20
N GLU A 870 -14.36 25.55 -26.75
CA GLU A 870 -13.49 24.65 -27.53
C GLU A 870 -14.14 23.27 -27.78
N VAL A 871 -15.03 22.80 -26.90
CA VAL A 871 -15.74 21.50 -27.06
C VAL A 871 -17.22 21.65 -27.35
N THR A 872 -17.82 22.83 -27.15
CA THR A 872 -19.21 23.11 -27.49
C THR A 872 -19.36 23.70 -28.90
N ASN A 873 -18.32 24.32 -29.46
CA ASN A 873 -18.35 24.95 -30.80
C ASN A 873 -17.26 24.46 -31.74
N HIS A 874 -16.12 24.00 -31.21
CA HIS A 874 -14.91 23.70 -31.99
C HIS A 874 -14.48 22.23 -31.92
N LEU A 875 -15.32 21.32 -31.40
CA LEU A 875 -14.97 19.91 -31.31
C LEU A 875 -14.79 19.32 -32.72
N PHE A 876 -13.58 18.84 -33.02
CA PHE A 876 -13.20 18.33 -34.34
C PHE A 876 -13.41 19.31 -35.52
N GLU A 877 -13.34 20.62 -35.24
CA GLU A 877 -13.53 21.66 -36.26
C GLU A 877 -12.49 21.57 -37.40
N ASP A 878 -12.97 21.70 -38.64
CA ASP A 878 -12.11 21.99 -39.78
C ASP A 878 -11.91 23.51 -39.88
N ARG A 879 -10.71 23.98 -39.52
CA ARG A 879 -10.33 25.40 -39.54
C ARG A 879 -10.57 26.12 -40.88
N ARG A 880 -10.73 25.38 -41.98
CA ARG A 880 -11.00 25.96 -43.32
C ARG A 880 -12.47 26.31 -43.51
N ILE A 881 -13.37 25.75 -42.69
CA ILE A 881 -14.81 25.88 -42.78
C ILE A 881 -15.30 26.53 -41.48
N PRO A 882 -15.71 27.81 -41.52
CA PRO A 882 -16.28 28.47 -40.35
C PRO A 882 -17.46 27.67 -39.77
N PHE A 883 -17.50 27.53 -38.44
CA PHE A 883 -18.58 26.85 -37.70
C PHE A 883 -18.74 25.34 -38.00
N SER A 884 -17.66 24.67 -38.40
CA SER A 884 -17.68 23.22 -38.69
C SER A 884 -17.49 22.33 -37.45
N GLY A 885 -17.27 22.92 -36.27
CA GLY A 885 -17.09 22.16 -35.04
C GLY A 885 -18.40 21.62 -34.46
N PHE A 886 -18.28 20.49 -33.78
CA PHE A 886 -19.38 19.81 -33.13
C PHE A 886 -19.57 20.30 -31.69
N ASP A 887 -20.74 20.02 -31.13
CA ASP A 887 -21.06 20.25 -29.73
C ASP A 887 -21.01 18.92 -28.95
N LEU A 888 -19.96 18.76 -28.14
CA LEU A 888 -19.75 17.57 -27.32
C LEU A 888 -20.89 17.30 -26.34
N ILE A 889 -21.54 18.35 -25.84
CA ILE A 889 -22.56 18.27 -24.80
C ILE A 889 -23.90 17.89 -25.40
N ALA A 890 -24.23 18.47 -26.55
CA ALA A 890 -25.36 18.01 -27.36
C ALA A 890 -25.20 16.52 -27.73
N LEU A 891 -23.99 16.08 -28.07
CA LEU A 891 -23.71 14.66 -28.33
C LEU A 891 -23.89 13.77 -27.09
N ASN A 892 -23.48 14.20 -25.90
CA ASN A 892 -23.67 13.42 -24.67
C ASN A 892 -25.15 13.30 -24.30
N ILE A 893 -25.93 14.39 -24.41
CA ILE A 893 -27.38 14.36 -24.18
C ILE A 893 -28.05 13.41 -25.18
N HIS A 894 -27.69 13.50 -26.47
CA HIS A 894 -28.24 12.62 -27.50
C HIS A 894 -27.90 11.15 -27.23
N ARG A 895 -26.65 10.83 -26.83
CA ARG A 895 -26.25 9.47 -26.43
C ARG A 895 -27.05 8.97 -25.23
N GLY A 896 -27.29 9.81 -24.23
CA GLY A 896 -28.15 9.46 -23.09
C GLY A 896 -29.56 9.07 -23.54
N ARG A 897 -30.16 9.84 -24.45
CA ARG A 897 -31.50 9.54 -25.01
C ARG A 897 -31.51 8.28 -25.89
N ASP A 898 -30.48 8.10 -26.71
CA ASP A 898 -30.29 6.94 -27.58
C ASP A 898 -30.08 5.64 -26.79
N HIS A 899 -29.39 5.70 -25.66
CA HIS A 899 -29.21 4.56 -24.75
C HIS A 899 -30.41 4.31 -23.82
N GLY A 900 -31.50 5.09 -23.98
CA GLY A 900 -32.74 4.97 -23.23
C GLY A 900 -32.58 5.34 -21.76
N VAL A 901 -31.72 6.32 -21.41
CA VAL A 901 -31.51 6.75 -20.03
C VAL A 901 -32.76 7.50 -19.50
N PRO A 902 -33.36 7.05 -18.38
CA PRO A 902 -34.43 7.75 -17.69
C PRO A 902 -34.08 9.20 -17.29
N SER A 903 -35.10 9.99 -16.96
CA SER A 903 -34.91 11.39 -16.59
C SER A 903 -34.16 11.55 -15.26
N TYR A 904 -33.54 12.71 -15.09
CA TYR A 904 -32.88 13.14 -13.86
C TYR A 904 -33.76 12.94 -12.62
N ASN A 905 -35.06 13.24 -12.72
CA ASN A 905 -35.99 13.10 -11.59
C ASN A 905 -36.21 11.64 -11.15
N ASN A 906 -36.03 10.67 -12.06
CA ASN A 906 -36.06 9.24 -11.72
C ASN A 906 -34.79 8.85 -10.93
N TYR A 907 -33.62 9.36 -11.32
CA TYR A 907 -32.37 9.11 -10.62
C TYR A 907 -32.28 9.84 -9.27
N ARG A 908 -32.86 11.03 -9.16
CA ARG A 908 -33.08 11.70 -7.86
C ARG A 908 -33.80 10.77 -6.88
N ALA A 909 -34.90 10.18 -7.32
CA ALA A 909 -35.68 9.27 -6.49
C ALA A 909 -34.89 8.00 -6.12
N LEU A 910 -34.11 7.44 -7.07
CA LEU A 910 -33.22 6.31 -6.82
C LEU A 910 -32.15 6.66 -5.76
N CYS A 911 -31.60 7.87 -5.80
CA CYS A 911 -30.61 8.38 -4.86
C CYS A 911 -31.23 8.93 -3.56
N ASN A 912 -32.45 8.50 -3.19
CA ASN A 912 -33.17 8.92 -1.98
C ASN A 912 -33.45 10.43 -1.87
N LEU A 913 -33.40 11.18 -2.97
CA LEU A 913 -33.84 12.57 -3.02
C LEU A 913 -35.34 12.65 -3.27
N LYS A 914 -35.98 13.72 -2.78
CA LYS A 914 -37.39 13.98 -3.05
C LYS A 914 -37.58 14.18 -4.56
N ARG A 915 -38.45 13.37 -5.16
CA ARG A 915 -38.91 13.56 -6.54
C ARG A 915 -39.56 14.94 -6.67
N ALA A 916 -39.08 15.75 -7.59
CA ALA A 916 -39.62 17.08 -7.84
C ALA A 916 -40.98 16.96 -8.55
N GLN A 917 -41.99 17.66 -8.05
CA GLN A 917 -43.30 17.80 -8.72
C GLN A 917 -43.47 19.19 -9.32
N THR A 918 -42.75 20.16 -8.75
CA THR A 918 -42.71 21.57 -9.19
C THR A 918 -41.27 22.00 -9.41
N TRP A 919 -41.06 23.11 -10.15
CA TRP A 919 -39.72 23.65 -10.38
C TRP A 919 -39.05 24.11 -9.08
N GLU A 920 -39.86 24.54 -8.12
CA GLU A 920 -39.43 25.01 -6.81
C GLU A 920 -38.90 23.88 -5.91
N ASP A 921 -39.36 22.63 -6.12
CA ASP A 921 -38.85 21.45 -5.39
C ASP A 921 -37.37 21.18 -5.68
N LEU A 922 -36.81 21.68 -6.80
CA LEU A 922 -35.40 21.55 -7.17
C LEU A 922 -34.49 22.54 -6.43
N GLY A 923 -35.04 23.55 -5.76
CA GLY A 923 -34.30 24.68 -5.16
C GLY A 923 -33.33 24.29 -4.04
N ARG A 924 -33.47 23.08 -3.49
CA ARG A 924 -32.57 22.56 -2.46
C ARG A 924 -31.22 22.13 -3.05
N GLU A 925 -31.23 21.49 -4.20
CA GLU A 925 -30.02 20.96 -4.85
C GLU A 925 -29.53 21.84 -6.00
N ILE A 926 -30.39 22.56 -6.72
CA ILE A 926 -30.02 23.35 -7.90
C ILE A 926 -30.18 24.85 -7.62
N PRO A 927 -29.22 25.72 -8.03
CA PRO A 927 -29.36 27.18 -7.87
C PRO A 927 -30.60 27.76 -8.57
N PRO A 928 -31.31 28.75 -7.97
CA PRO A 928 -32.55 29.31 -8.53
C PRO A 928 -32.41 29.86 -9.95
N GLU A 929 -31.25 30.43 -10.28
CA GLU A 929 -30.96 30.95 -11.62
C GLU A 929 -30.90 29.85 -12.68
N VAL A 930 -30.37 28.67 -12.33
CA VAL A 930 -30.29 27.51 -13.22
C VAL A 930 -31.66 26.86 -13.36
N ILE A 931 -32.46 26.80 -12.28
CA ILE A 931 -33.86 26.36 -12.32
C ILE A 931 -34.67 27.23 -13.29
N ALA A 932 -34.47 28.55 -13.27
CA ALA A 932 -35.14 29.46 -14.19
C ALA A 932 -34.77 29.18 -15.67
N ARG A 933 -33.55 28.73 -15.96
CA ARG A 933 -33.14 28.32 -17.32
C ARG A 933 -33.73 26.96 -17.69
N LEU A 934 -33.69 25.98 -16.79
CA LEU A 934 -34.31 24.67 -17.01
C LEU A 934 -35.80 24.80 -17.30
N ARG A 935 -36.52 25.65 -16.55
CA ARG A 935 -37.95 25.94 -16.75
C ARG A 935 -38.26 26.59 -18.10
N ARG A 936 -37.32 27.31 -18.71
CA ARG A 936 -37.49 27.90 -20.05
C ARG A 936 -37.34 26.87 -21.16
N ILE A 937 -36.61 25.78 -20.90
CA ILE A 937 -36.22 24.80 -21.90
C ILE A 937 -37.12 23.57 -21.84
N TYR A 938 -37.28 22.99 -20.65
CA TYR A 938 -38.07 21.79 -20.43
C TYR A 938 -39.51 22.14 -20.06
N ALA A 939 -40.47 21.39 -20.60
CA ALA A 939 -41.89 21.59 -20.32
C ALA A 939 -42.26 21.16 -18.88
N HIS A 940 -41.68 20.05 -18.41
CA HIS A 940 -41.91 19.50 -17.08
C HIS A 940 -40.59 19.08 -16.40
N VAL A 941 -40.58 19.02 -15.05
CA VAL A 941 -39.40 18.58 -14.26
C VAL A 941 -39.00 17.13 -14.51
N ASP A 942 -39.94 16.30 -14.98
CA ASP A 942 -39.68 14.90 -15.36
C ASP A 942 -39.02 14.75 -16.74
N ASP A 943 -38.89 15.83 -17.51
CA ASP A 943 -38.27 15.80 -18.83
C ASP A 943 -36.77 16.07 -18.79
N ILE A 944 -36.24 16.50 -17.64
CA ILE A 944 -34.83 16.88 -17.48
C ILE A 944 -33.95 15.65 -17.75
N ASP A 945 -33.04 15.75 -18.72
CA ASP A 945 -32.08 14.69 -19.03
C ASP A 945 -31.09 14.51 -17.86
N LEU A 946 -30.62 13.29 -17.60
CA LEU A 946 -29.76 12.96 -16.45
C LEU A 946 -28.49 13.81 -16.40
N PHE A 947 -27.79 13.98 -17.53
CA PHE A 947 -26.54 14.74 -17.60
C PHE A 947 -26.71 16.22 -17.21
N PRO A 948 -27.56 17.04 -17.87
CA PRO A 948 -27.72 18.44 -17.50
C PRO A 948 -28.34 18.62 -16.11
N GLY A 949 -29.20 17.69 -15.66
CA GLY A 949 -29.76 17.71 -14.31
C GLY A 949 -28.70 17.51 -13.22
N GLY A 950 -27.88 16.45 -13.34
CA GLY A 950 -26.82 16.15 -12.37
C GLY A 950 -25.68 17.18 -12.37
N MET A 951 -25.31 17.73 -13.53
CA MET A 951 -24.31 18.81 -13.65
C MET A 951 -24.76 20.14 -13.03
N SER A 952 -26.07 20.33 -12.85
CA SER A 952 -26.66 21.56 -12.30
C SER A 952 -26.78 21.54 -10.78
N GLU A 953 -26.47 20.42 -10.13
CA GLU A 953 -26.53 20.28 -8.68
C GLU A 953 -25.37 20.99 -7.97
N ARG A 954 -25.65 21.49 -6.77
CA ARG A 954 -24.61 21.97 -5.86
C ARG A 954 -23.73 20.80 -5.42
N PRO A 955 -22.40 20.93 -5.48
CA PRO A 955 -21.50 19.90 -4.99
C PRO A 955 -21.74 19.60 -3.50
N LEU A 956 -21.59 18.32 -3.12
CA LEU A 956 -21.58 17.93 -1.71
C LEU A 956 -20.35 18.51 -0.99
N GLN A 957 -20.45 18.69 0.33
CA GLN A 957 -19.35 19.22 1.12
C GLN A 957 -18.10 18.33 1.00
N GLY A 958 -17.03 18.86 0.40
CA GLY A 958 -15.78 18.13 0.17
C GLY A 958 -15.74 17.27 -1.11
N GLY A 959 -16.84 17.19 -1.85
CA GLY A 959 -16.92 16.52 -3.16
C GLY A 959 -16.96 17.50 -4.32
N LEU A 960 -16.68 17.01 -5.53
CA LEU A 960 -16.81 17.80 -6.77
C LEU A 960 -18.22 17.72 -7.37
N VAL A 961 -18.93 16.60 -7.16
CA VAL A 961 -20.25 16.31 -7.73
C VAL A 961 -21.39 16.55 -6.74
N GLY A 962 -22.59 16.78 -7.27
CA GLY A 962 -23.83 16.84 -6.48
C GLY A 962 -24.35 15.46 -6.04
N PRO A 963 -25.38 15.44 -5.18
CA PRO A 963 -25.90 14.23 -4.55
C PRO A 963 -26.38 13.12 -5.51
N THR A 964 -26.73 13.41 -6.76
CA THR A 964 -27.15 12.38 -7.72
C THR A 964 -25.98 11.65 -8.39
N PHE A 965 -24.80 12.29 -8.50
CA PHE A 965 -23.59 11.71 -9.10
C PHE A 965 -22.53 11.29 -8.07
N ALA A 966 -22.75 11.60 -6.78
CA ALA A 966 -21.97 11.10 -5.64
C ALA A 966 -22.48 9.72 -5.22
#